data_AF-A0A1X7KSB4-F1
#
_entry.id   AF-A0A1X7KSB4-F1
#
_cell.length_a   1.000
_cell.length_b   1.000
_cell.length_c   1.000
_cell.angle_alpha   90.00
_cell.angle_beta   90.00
_cell.angle_gamma   90.00
#
_symmetry.space_group_name_H-M   'P 1'
#
loop_
_entity.id
_entity.type
_entity.pdbx_description
1 polymer ?
#
loop_
_entity_poly.entity_id
_entity_poly.type
_entity_poly.pdbx_seq_one_letter_code
_entity_poly.pdbx_strand_id
1 'polypeptide(L)'
;MAETWSASLGEEPMDVSVIVNPDGTGRILAHSVLGAEARRELTTHFTACIRGLWATLDSLVSESVEMFSVLNRPRDTDRPRFFPIADSNESYQSLLARSCIDGVTADQARIISASQPFRELPDGHPAGPYQEALRRLINWGNAIDNGDQVGAWATPANPQILVRPPMAPASVTMAEPGELTANFTVADFAISGYVDGANVEGFPGTYVDLGFVTEFHPDDLDDTFDARLSRVFDAVTGFMLMFTAMAEAVPGAKKILAPPKYATREHWQKAFGSARDWTSGDLDALSASGPGMGVVTDADELTFVLATAAGVFERVVPDATPLRSLDRSGIAAEMAVQDAASTWGLPDFVFSPVVEQKGSGVREIGDGILVVGRRGAIVQVKTREVAVGTPEREESWVKKQIAIAGRQVKGTARRMTAGPTEMQNARGRAITVDGPNIEWVGVVIVEHPSPPTIDIDPVEIGLPYLVLLRRDWEFLFSQLRSTYAVVDYLHRVAMPTEILGEEPHRYFELAKADSEAEPRSTDPRAGESTVLHSVPLLPTAPVGDEDLEAHEILRRLLEEIANSEIGDGDETIRQRVLASIDSLPVGYRTDLGEYLLNALAELRSKAPGTAFWAARTFLSEEGHDQLGFAVASGFNESTRAVFNQWLVEKHDKRRESENIDNATSIGVLITPRSDGFRDWDTSMAAVHGGVELSDEERGLFEKMWTRR
;
A
#
# COMPACT_ATOMS: atom_id res chain seq x y z
N MET A 1 19.58 9.09 28.79
CA MET A 1 20.40 10.23 28.32
C MET A 1 20.24 11.44 29.22
N ALA A 2 19.07 12.09 29.30
CA ALA A 2 18.87 13.23 30.22
C ALA A 2 19.18 12.87 31.69
N GLU A 3 18.72 11.72 32.17
CA GLU A 3 19.06 11.23 33.52
C GLU A 3 20.57 11.00 33.69
N THR A 4 21.22 10.29 32.75
CA THR A 4 22.68 10.06 32.76
C THR A 4 23.47 11.38 32.73
N TRP A 5 23.03 12.35 31.93
CA TRP A 5 23.65 13.67 31.80
C TRP A 5 23.49 14.47 33.09
N SER A 6 22.26 14.60 33.60
CA SER A 6 21.99 15.28 34.88
C SER A 6 22.73 14.63 36.06
N ALA A 7 22.80 13.29 36.10
CA ALA A 7 23.56 12.57 37.11
C ALA A 7 25.08 12.82 37.00
N SER A 8 25.59 13.00 35.77
CA SER A 8 27.01 13.28 35.51
C SER A 8 27.40 14.72 35.80
N LEU A 9 26.46 15.66 35.74
CA LEU A 9 26.68 17.07 36.04
C LEU A 9 26.71 17.37 37.55
N GLY A 10 26.12 16.54 38.41
CA GLY A 10 26.12 16.74 39.86
C GLY A 10 25.62 18.14 40.31
N GLU A 11 26.09 18.63 41.47
CA GLU A 11 25.90 20.04 41.89
C GLU A 11 26.97 20.99 41.29
N GLU A 12 28.14 20.47 40.88
CA GLU A 12 29.24 21.21 40.27
C GLU A 12 29.72 20.52 38.97
N PRO A 13 29.25 20.94 37.79
CA PRO A 13 29.44 20.21 36.52
C PRO A 13 30.85 20.35 35.92
N MET A 14 31.61 21.31 36.41
CA MET A 14 32.97 21.59 35.98
C MET A 14 33.77 22.11 37.17
N ASP A 15 35.04 21.75 37.22
CA ASP A 15 35.98 22.38 38.15
C ASP A 15 36.81 23.43 37.39
N VAL A 16 37.08 24.53 38.08
CA VAL A 16 37.65 25.74 37.52
C VAL A 16 38.98 26.00 38.23
N SER A 17 40.05 26.10 37.44
CA SER A 17 41.34 26.51 37.95
C SER A 17 41.79 27.80 37.29
N VAL A 18 42.47 28.63 38.08
CA VAL A 18 43.03 29.90 37.61
C VAL A 18 44.53 29.80 37.70
N ILE A 19 45.21 29.94 36.57
CA ILE A 19 46.67 29.99 36.51
C ILE A 19 47.06 31.45 36.33
N VAL A 20 47.85 31.98 37.26
CA VAL A 20 48.40 33.34 37.18
C VAL A 20 49.92 33.23 37.04
N ASN A 21 50.46 33.85 36.00
CA ASN A 21 51.90 33.97 35.79
C ASN A 21 52.46 35.12 36.63
N PRO A 22 53.78 35.13 36.92
CA PRO A 22 54.42 36.19 37.71
C PRO A 22 54.30 37.60 37.12
N ASP A 23 53.98 37.73 35.83
CA ASP A 23 53.79 39.00 35.12
C ASP A 23 52.36 39.55 35.19
N GLY A 24 51.45 38.85 35.88
CA GLY A 24 50.04 39.23 36.02
C GLY A 24 49.15 38.82 34.84
N THR A 25 49.70 38.09 33.85
CA THR A 25 48.89 37.38 32.84
C THR A 25 48.41 36.03 33.40
N GLY A 26 47.33 35.48 32.84
CA GLY A 26 46.84 34.20 33.33
C GLY A 26 45.75 33.59 32.46
N ARG A 27 45.26 32.44 32.90
CA ARG A 27 44.21 31.67 32.23
C ARG A 27 43.15 31.21 33.21
N ILE A 28 41.90 31.28 32.79
CA ILE A 28 40.81 30.53 33.41
C ILE A 28 40.70 29.21 32.66
N LEU A 29 40.93 28.11 33.36
CA LEU A 29 40.77 26.76 32.84
C LEU A 29 39.49 26.16 33.40
N ALA A 30 38.74 25.47 32.56
CA ALA A 30 37.64 24.62 32.99
C ALA A 30 37.95 23.17 32.60
N HIS A 31 37.56 22.23 33.46
CA HIS A 31 37.67 20.81 33.14
C HIS A 31 36.41 20.07 33.49
N SER A 32 36.08 19.11 32.62
CA SER A 32 34.88 18.28 32.74
C SER A 32 35.08 17.20 33.80
N VAL A 33 34.10 17.03 34.69
CA VAL A 33 34.03 15.90 35.63
C VAL A 33 33.51 14.62 34.93
N LEU A 34 33.04 14.73 33.68
CA LEU A 34 32.52 13.61 32.89
C LEU A 34 33.59 12.54 32.63
N GLY A 35 33.51 11.43 33.36
CA GLY A 35 34.39 10.28 33.20
C GLY A 35 34.19 9.53 31.87
N ALA A 36 35.20 8.74 31.49
CA ALA A 36 35.16 7.93 30.26
C ALA A 36 34.01 6.91 30.21
N GLU A 37 33.55 6.42 31.37
CA GLU A 37 32.39 5.54 31.47
C GLU A 37 31.08 6.27 31.15
N ALA A 38 30.86 7.45 31.73
CA ALA A 38 29.70 8.28 31.44
C ALA A 38 29.65 8.73 29.97
N ARG A 39 30.80 9.10 29.38
CA ARG A 39 30.90 9.39 27.94
C ARG A 39 30.47 8.20 27.08
N ARG A 40 30.90 6.99 27.43
CA ARG A 40 30.53 5.76 26.72
C ARG A 40 29.02 5.47 26.85
N GLU A 41 28.45 5.66 28.03
CA GLU A 41 27.02 5.48 28.29
C GLU A 41 26.17 6.49 27.51
N LEU A 42 26.54 7.78 27.54
CA LEU A 42 25.87 8.83 26.76
C LEU A 42 25.94 8.53 25.26
N THR A 43 27.12 8.16 24.76
CA THR A 43 27.31 7.76 23.36
C THR A 43 26.45 6.55 22.99
N THR A 44 26.33 5.57 23.89
CA THR A 44 25.47 4.39 23.69
C THR A 44 24.01 4.77 23.59
N HIS A 45 23.51 5.63 24.49
CA HIS A 45 22.14 6.13 24.44
C HIS A 45 21.87 6.95 23.18
N PHE A 46 22.82 7.79 22.78
CA PHE A 46 22.68 8.62 21.59
C PHE A 46 22.69 7.75 20.33
N THR A 47 23.58 6.75 20.25
CA THR A 47 23.59 5.76 19.17
C THR A 47 22.24 5.04 19.05
N ALA A 48 21.66 4.61 20.18
CA ALA A 48 20.34 3.99 20.18
C ALA A 48 19.24 4.95 19.67
N CYS A 49 19.31 6.22 20.07
CA CYS A 49 18.40 7.27 19.60
C CYS A 49 18.51 7.49 18.08
N ILE A 50 19.72 7.68 17.56
CA ILE A 50 19.97 7.88 16.12
C ILE A 50 19.50 6.67 15.30
N ARG A 51 19.79 5.45 15.77
CA ARG A 51 19.28 4.22 15.13
C ARG A 51 17.75 4.15 15.14
N GLY A 52 17.10 4.59 16.22
CA GLY A 52 15.64 4.66 16.31
C GLY A 52 15.03 5.66 15.31
N LEU A 53 15.68 6.81 15.11
CA LEU A 53 15.26 7.80 14.12
C LEU A 53 15.40 7.28 12.69
N TRP A 54 16.53 6.63 12.36
CA TRP A 54 16.71 5.96 11.07
C TRP A 54 15.67 4.86 10.84
N ALA A 55 15.47 3.99 11.81
CA ALA A 55 14.46 2.93 11.73
C ALA A 55 13.05 3.50 11.52
N THR A 56 12.73 4.65 12.13
CA THR A 56 11.43 5.31 11.94
C THR A 56 11.26 5.80 10.49
N LEU A 57 12.28 6.44 9.91
CA LEU A 57 12.25 6.85 8.50
C LEU A 57 12.15 5.65 7.55
N ASP A 58 12.88 4.58 7.82
CA ASP A 58 12.82 3.34 7.03
C ASP A 58 11.46 2.65 7.15
N SER A 59 10.86 2.66 8.34
CA SER A 59 9.49 2.20 8.57
C SER A 59 8.49 3.03 7.79
N LEU A 60 8.66 4.35 7.64
CA LEU A 60 7.74 5.15 6.81
C LEU A 60 7.69 4.67 5.36
N VAL A 61 8.85 4.34 4.78
CA VAL A 61 8.91 3.76 3.43
C VAL A 61 8.32 2.36 3.42
N SER A 62 8.71 1.51 4.36
CA SER A 62 8.25 0.12 4.43
C SER A 62 6.74 0.04 4.59
N GLU A 63 6.17 0.77 5.55
CA GLU A 63 4.73 0.85 5.80
C GLU A 63 3.99 1.49 4.64
N SER A 64 4.54 2.51 3.98
CA SER A 64 3.90 3.09 2.79
C SER A 64 3.86 2.10 1.64
N VAL A 65 4.97 1.42 1.36
CA VAL A 65 5.02 0.36 0.35
C VAL A 65 4.04 -0.75 0.70
N GLU A 66 3.92 -1.13 1.99
CA GLU A 66 2.95 -2.12 2.44
C GLU A 66 1.50 -1.65 2.30
N MET A 67 1.21 -0.41 2.66
CA MET A 67 -0.11 0.20 2.63
C MET A 67 -0.59 0.35 1.18
N PHE A 68 0.23 0.94 0.33
CA PHE A 68 -0.04 1.06 -1.11
C PHE A 68 0.31 -0.20 -1.90
N SER A 69 0.64 -1.31 -1.23
CA SER A 69 0.83 -2.61 -1.90
C SER A 69 -0.44 -3.14 -2.56
N VAL A 70 -1.58 -2.44 -2.45
CA VAL A 70 -2.75 -2.61 -3.33
C VAL A 70 -2.38 -2.42 -4.82
N LEU A 71 -1.24 -1.76 -5.12
CA LEU A 71 -0.54 -1.75 -6.42
C LEU A 71 0.18 -3.08 -6.77
N ASN A 72 0.14 -4.11 -5.89
CA ASN A 72 0.68 -5.47 -5.98
C ASN A 72 1.92 -5.63 -6.88
N ARG A 73 2.93 -4.76 -6.75
CA ARG A 73 4.23 -4.96 -7.43
C ARG A 73 4.91 -6.20 -6.83
N PRO A 74 5.59 -7.02 -7.64
CA PRO A 74 6.16 -8.26 -7.15
C PRO A 74 7.22 -7.87 -6.12
N ARG A 75 7.12 -8.51 -4.97
CA ARG A 75 8.09 -8.34 -3.91
C ARG A 75 9.31 -9.11 -4.34
N ASP A 76 10.34 -8.40 -4.76
CA ASP A 76 11.66 -8.90 -4.48
C ASP A 76 11.86 -8.72 -2.97
N THR A 77 11.49 -9.74 -2.18
CA THR A 77 11.61 -9.73 -0.70
C THR A 77 13.06 -9.49 -0.27
N ASP A 78 14.00 -9.67 -1.18
CA ASP A 78 15.42 -9.47 -0.96
C ASP A 78 15.84 -8.01 -1.20
N ARG A 79 14.96 -7.15 -1.74
CA ARG A 79 15.28 -5.74 -1.95
C ARG A 79 15.08 -4.92 -0.67
N PRO A 80 16.14 -4.26 -0.17
CA PRO A 80 16.06 -3.46 1.04
C PRO A 80 15.16 -2.23 0.83
N ARG A 81 14.23 -2.00 1.76
CA ARG A 81 13.37 -0.81 1.83
C ARG A 81 13.90 0.10 2.92
N PHE A 82 14.19 1.35 2.56
CA PHE A 82 14.75 2.33 3.47
C PHE A 82 14.52 3.73 2.89
N PHE A 83 14.56 4.74 3.75
CA PHE A 83 14.45 6.14 3.33
C PHE A 83 15.79 6.57 2.69
N PRO A 84 15.84 6.84 1.37
CA PRO A 84 17.09 7.14 0.70
C PRO A 84 17.51 8.57 1.02
N ILE A 85 18.41 8.74 1.97
CA ILE A 85 19.04 10.02 2.27
C ILE A 85 20.48 9.97 1.76
N ALA A 86 20.87 11.00 1.03
CA ALA A 86 22.22 11.12 0.50
C ALA A 86 22.78 12.53 0.71
N ASP A 87 24.10 12.60 0.76
CA ASP A 87 24.91 13.82 0.81
C ASP A 87 25.26 14.37 -0.59
N SER A 88 24.97 13.61 -1.65
CA SER A 88 25.20 13.98 -3.03
C SER A 88 24.17 13.37 -3.98
N ASN A 89 24.01 13.97 -5.15
CA ASN A 89 23.11 13.43 -6.18
C ASN A 89 23.56 12.06 -6.70
N GLU A 90 24.87 11.80 -6.79
CA GLU A 90 25.40 10.50 -7.24
C GLU A 90 25.05 9.38 -6.25
N SER A 91 25.33 9.61 -4.95
CA SER A 91 24.93 8.69 -3.88
C SER A 91 23.41 8.45 -3.89
N TYR A 92 22.61 9.50 -4.10
CA TYR A 92 21.16 9.38 -4.17
C TYR A 92 20.70 8.48 -5.33
N GLN A 93 21.24 8.68 -6.53
CA GLN A 93 20.92 7.83 -7.68
C GLN A 93 21.36 6.38 -7.45
N SER A 94 22.50 6.15 -6.79
CA SER A 94 22.94 4.80 -6.42
C SER A 94 22.00 4.12 -5.41
N LEU A 95 21.39 4.86 -4.49
CA LEU A 95 20.39 4.34 -3.57
C LEU A 95 19.08 4.01 -4.31
N LEU A 96 18.63 4.90 -5.19
CA LEU A 96 17.42 4.68 -6.01
C LEU A 96 17.56 3.50 -6.98
N ALA A 97 18.76 3.25 -7.52
CA ALA A 97 19.04 2.10 -8.38
C ALA A 97 18.84 0.75 -7.66
N ARG A 98 18.84 0.74 -6.32
CA ARG A 98 18.50 -0.43 -5.50
C ARG A 98 16.97 -0.59 -5.32
N SER A 99 16.18 0.27 -5.96
CA SER A 99 14.72 0.33 -5.90
C SER A 99 14.16 0.47 -4.47
N CYS A 100 14.86 1.15 -3.55
CA CYS A 100 14.51 1.15 -2.12
C CYS A 100 13.15 1.80 -1.78
N ILE A 101 12.63 2.66 -2.66
CA ILE A 101 11.32 3.33 -2.52
C ILE A 101 10.30 2.89 -3.57
N ASP A 102 10.56 1.81 -4.30
CA ASP A 102 9.57 1.25 -5.23
C ASP A 102 8.29 0.85 -4.48
N GLY A 103 7.15 1.42 -4.88
CA GLY A 103 5.84 1.20 -4.26
C GLY A 103 5.34 2.36 -3.38
N VAL A 104 6.13 3.39 -3.10
CA VAL A 104 5.62 4.63 -2.47
C VAL A 104 4.86 5.49 -3.49
N THR A 105 3.98 6.39 -3.03
CA THR A 105 3.25 7.28 -3.93
C THR A 105 4.18 8.33 -4.58
N ALA A 106 3.76 8.89 -5.71
CA ALA A 106 4.52 9.93 -6.39
C ALA A 106 4.76 11.17 -5.51
N ASP A 107 3.79 11.52 -4.66
CA ASP A 107 3.92 12.65 -3.74
C ASP A 107 4.88 12.35 -2.58
N GLN A 108 4.86 11.14 -2.04
CA GLN A 108 5.84 10.68 -1.05
C GLN A 108 7.26 10.69 -1.64
N ALA A 109 7.45 10.13 -2.83
CA ALA A 109 8.73 10.16 -3.53
C ALA A 109 9.21 11.59 -3.80
N ARG A 110 8.29 12.52 -4.11
CA ARG A 110 8.61 13.94 -4.33
C ARG A 110 9.09 14.61 -3.04
N ILE A 111 8.47 14.33 -1.90
CA ILE A 111 8.90 14.85 -0.60
C ILE A 111 10.26 14.30 -0.20
N ILE A 112 10.49 12.98 -0.35
CA ILE A 112 11.81 12.38 -0.13
C ILE A 112 12.85 13.08 -1.00
N SER A 113 12.55 13.27 -2.28
CA SER A 113 13.45 13.93 -3.24
C SER A 113 13.70 15.39 -2.90
N ALA A 114 12.67 16.14 -2.50
CA ALA A 114 12.75 17.58 -2.23
C ALA A 114 13.54 17.89 -0.95
N SER A 115 13.54 16.98 0.03
CA SER A 115 14.20 17.17 1.32
C SER A 115 15.65 16.68 1.35
N GLN A 116 16.23 16.28 0.22
CA GLN A 116 17.59 15.73 0.18
C GLN A 116 18.66 16.75 0.63
N PRO A 117 19.59 16.39 1.53
CA PRO A 117 20.64 17.27 2.05
C PRO A 117 21.50 18.01 1.02
N PHE A 118 21.66 17.49 -0.18
CA PHE A 118 22.49 18.07 -1.24
C PHE A 118 21.79 19.10 -2.15
N ARG A 119 20.47 19.27 -2.03
CA ARG A 119 19.72 20.17 -2.92
C ARG A 119 19.89 21.64 -2.52
N GLU A 120 20.01 22.52 -3.49
CA GLU A 120 19.90 23.95 -3.23
C GLU A 120 18.43 24.35 -3.12
N LEU A 121 18.08 25.01 -2.02
CA LEU A 121 16.73 25.54 -1.78
C LEU A 121 16.80 27.07 -1.65
N PRO A 122 15.80 27.81 -2.17
CA PRO A 122 15.67 29.23 -1.89
C PRO A 122 15.50 29.49 -0.39
N ASP A 123 15.96 30.65 0.08
CA ASP A 123 15.78 31.08 1.47
C ASP A 123 14.29 31.05 1.86
N GLY A 124 14.00 30.43 3.01
CA GLY A 124 12.64 30.30 3.53
C GLY A 124 11.78 29.21 2.87
N HIS A 125 12.37 28.36 2.01
CA HIS A 125 11.63 27.23 1.45
C HIS A 125 11.14 26.26 2.54
N PRO A 126 9.89 25.75 2.48
CA PRO A 126 9.32 24.88 3.53
C PRO A 126 10.12 23.60 3.80
N ALA A 127 10.87 23.10 2.82
CA ALA A 127 11.73 21.91 2.96
C ALA A 127 13.07 22.18 3.70
N GLY A 128 13.45 23.45 3.90
CA GLY A 128 14.73 23.82 4.51
C GLY A 128 14.98 23.21 5.89
N PRO A 129 14.02 23.30 6.84
CA PRO A 129 14.17 22.69 8.16
C PRO A 129 14.36 21.16 8.10
N TYR A 130 13.65 20.48 7.20
CA TYR A 130 13.79 19.03 7.01
C TYR A 130 15.16 18.67 6.44
N GLN A 131 15.63 19.44 5.45
CA GLN A 131 16.94 19.22 4.84
C GLN A 131 18.08 19.34 5.86
N GLU A 132 18.04 20.38 6.68
CA GLU A 132 19.04 20.62 7.72
C GLU A 132 19.03 19.53 8.80
N ALA A 133 17.83 19.08 9.19
CA ALA A 133 17.68 17.95 10.11
C ALA A 133 18.25 16.64 9.54
N LEU A 134 17.97 16.32 8.27
CA LEU A 134 18.51 15.12 7.62
C LEU A 134 20.03 15.19 7.44
N ARG A 135 20.58 16.37 7.16
CA ARG A 135 22.03 16.60 7.11
C ARG A 135 22.68 16.31 8.46
N ARG A 136 22.08 16.82 9.56
CA ARG A 136 22.56 16.54 10.93
C ARG A 136 22.48 15.06 11.26
N LEU A 137 21.42 14.38 10.86
CA LEU A 137 21.27 12.94 11.07
C LEU A 137 22.35 12.13 10.35
N ILE A 138 22.72 12.50 9.12
CA ILE A 138 23.87 11.90 8.39
C ILE A 138 25.18 12.15 9.16
N ASN A 139 25.45 13.40 9.52
CA ASN A 139 26.70 13.77 10.19
C ASN A 139 26.87 13.01 11.52
N TRP A 140 25.80 12.92 12.32
CA TRP A 140 25.82 12.14 13.56
C TRP A 140 26.01 10.64 13.31
N GLY A 141 25.40 10.08 12.27
CA GLY A 141 25.64 8.69 11.86
C GLY A 141 27.12 8.45 11.52
N ASN A 142 27.70 9.31 10.69
CA ASN A 142 29.10 9.24 10.29
C ASN A 142 30.05 9.39 11.50
N ALA A 143 29.77 10.31 12.41
CA ALA A 143 30.55 10.49 13.64
C ALA A 143 30.56 9.22 14.49
N ILE A 144 29.38 8.60 14.70
CA ILE A 144 29.25 7.33 15.44
C ILE A 144 30.03 6.21 14.74
N ASP A 145 29.92 6.09 13.41
CA ASP A 145 30.59 5.04 12.63
C ASP A 145 32.12 5.21 12.62
N ASN A 146 32.60 6.45 12.70
CA ASN A 146 34.01 6.78 12.87
C ASN A 146 34.53 6.57 14.30
N GLY A 147 33.64 6.25 15.26
CA GLY A 147 33.97 6.00 16.65
C GLY A 147 34.04 7.25 17.54
N ASP A 148 33.50 8.38 17.08
CA ASP A 148 33.43 9.60 17.86
C ASP A 148 32.49 9.41 19.07
N GLN A 149 32.78 10.14 20.15
CA GLN A 149 32.02 10.08 21.40
C GLN A 149 31.31 11.39 21.68
N VAL A 150 30.12 11.27 22.28
CA VAL A 150 29.40 12.41 22.85
C VAL A 150 30.10 12.80 24.16
N GLY A 151 30.49 14.06 24.26
CA GLY A 151 31.19 14.64 25.40
C GLY A 151 30.64 16.00 25.81
N ALA A 152 31.22 16.56 26.87
CA ALA A 152 30.91 17.90 27.33
C ALA A 152 31.59 18.93 26.40
N TRP A 153 30.81 19.89 25.94
CA TRP A 153 31.24 21.02 25.12
C TRP A 153 31.11 22.30 25.92
N ALA A 154 32.09 23.19 25.81
CA ALA A 154 32.14 24.45 26.53
C ALA A 154 32.06 25.63 25.56
N THR A 155 31.12 26.53 25.82
CA THR A 155 30.94 27.79 25.09
C THR A 155 31.19 28.97 26.06
N PRO A 156 32.38 29.59 26.01
CA PRO A 156 32.66 30.79 26.81
C PRO A 156 31.71 31.94 26.44
N ALA A 157 31.07 32.56 27.44
CA ALA A 157 30.09 33.63 27.21
C ALA A 157 30.42 34.93 27.97
N ASN A 158 30.83 34.83 29.24
CA ASN A 158 31.20 36.01 30.04
C ASN A 158 32.19 35.68 31.18
N PRO A 159 33.43 35.29 30.86
CA PRO A 159 34.45 35.02 31.86
C PRO A 159 34.82 36.28 32.64
N GLN A 160 35.00 36.15 33.95
CA GLN A 160 35.34 37.23 34.87
C GLN A 160 36.52 36.86 35.76
N ILE A 161 37.31 37.86 36.15
CA ILE A 161 38.33 37.72 37.19
C ILE A 161 38.07 38.74 38.30
N LEU A 162 38.18 38.28 39.54
CA LEU A 162 38.03 39.10 40.74
C LEU A 162 39.40 39.25 41.40
N VAL A 163 39.83 40.50 41.52
CA VAL A 163 41.09 40.91 42.14
C VAL A 163 40.84 41.99 43.18
N ARG A 164 41.66 42.03 44.24
CA ARG A 164 41.51 43.03 45.30
C ARG A 164 42.20 44.35 44.92
N PRO A 165 41.59 45.52 45.22
CA PRO A 165 42.26 46.81 45.03
C PRO A 165 43.63 46.87 45.72
N PRO A 166 44.64 47.52 45.12
CA PRO A 166 44.57 48.41 43.95
C PRO A 166 44.64 47.70 42.59
N MET A 167 44.68 46.37 42.53
CA MET A 167 44.70 45.63 41.27
C MET A 167 43.36 45.76 40.53
N ALA A 168 43.41 45.74 39.20
CA ALA A 168 42.21 45.73 38.36
C ALA A 168 42.41 44.82 37.13
N PRO A 169 41.36 44.14 36.64
CA PRO A 169 41.41 43.43 35.36
C PRO A 169 41.79 44.40 34.23
N ALA A 170 42.86 44.10 33.51
CA ALA A 170 43.31 44.88 32.36
C ALA A 170 42.66 44.40 31.05
N SER A 171 42.58 43.08 30.87
CA SER A 171 41.89 42.45 29.73
C SER A 171 41.44 41.03 30.08
N VAL A 172 40.35 40.59 29.45
CA VAL A 172 39.89 39.20 29.43
C VAL A 172 39.50 38.87 27.99
N THR A 173 40.10 37.83 27.41
CA THR A 173 39.88 37.41 26.02
C THR A 173 39.32 36.00 26.03
N MET A 174 38.10 35.84 25.49
CA MET A 174 37.39 34.56 25.45
C MET A 174 38.03 33.62 24.42
N ALA A 175 38.06 32.33 24.72
CA ALA A 175 38.40 31.29 23.76
C ALA A 175 37.21 30.95 22.86
N GLU A 176 37.50 30.30 21.73
CA GLU A 176 36.48 29.69 20.87
C GLU A 176 35.80 28.51 21.58
N PRO A 177 34.53 28.20 21.26
CA PRO A 177 33.86 27.00 21.77
C PRO A 177 34.65 25.73 21.45
N GLY A 178 34.71 24.81 22.40
CA GLY A 178 35.50 23.60 22.25
C GLY A 178 35.10 22.48 23.21
N GLU A 179 35.62 21.28 22.94
CA GLU A 179 35.44 20.14 23.85
C GLU A 179 36.05 20.46 25.23
N LEU A 180 35.26 20.25 26.28
CA LEU A 180 35.68 20.41 27.66
C LEU A 180 36.58 19.22 28.07
N THR A 181 37.84 19.30 27.65
CA THR A 181 38.91 18.36 28.01
C THR A 181 39.52 18.73 29.38
N ALA A 182 40.53 17.97 29.83
CA ALA A 182 41.16 18.20 31.12
C ALA A 182 41.86 19.58 31.26
N ASN A 183 42.11 20.30 30.16
CA ASN A 183 42.83 21.59 30.16
C ASN A 183 42.19 22.62 29.22
N PHE A 184 40.86 22.65 29.10
CA PHE A 184 40.20 23.60 28.22
C PHE A 184 40.38 25.03 28.75
N THR A 185 40.93 25.91 27.90
CA THR A 185 41.10 27.34 28.23
C THR A 185 39.81 28.06 27.91
N VAL A 186 39.18 28.66 28.92
CA VAL A 186 37.96 29.45 28.76
C VAL A 186 38.29 30.88 28.36
N ALA A 187 39.31 31.46 29.01
CA ALA A 187 39.78 32.80 28.71
C ALA A 187 41.24 33.01 29.13
N ASP A 188 41.95 33.81 28.35
CA ASP A 188 43.21 34.43 28.75
C ASP A 188 42.90 35.80 29.39
N PHE A 189 43.66 36.20 30.41
CA PHE A 189 43.49 37.51 31.07
C PHE A 189 44.82 38.18 31.42
N ALA A 190 44.74 39.48 31.71
CA ALA A 190 45.85 40.26 32.27
C ALA A 190 45.35 41.16 33.41
N ILE A 191 46.15 41.35 34.47
CA ILE A 191 45.84 42.16 35.64
C ILE A 191 46.80 43.35 35.72
N SER A 192 46.25 44.56 35.84
CA SER A 192 47.03 45.77 36.06
C SER A 192 47.44 45.88 37.53
N GLY A 193 48.73 46.16 37.77
CA GLY A 193 49.28 46.34 39.12
C GLY A 193 49.42 45.06 39.95
N TYR A 194 49.52 43.90 39.28
CA TYR A 194 49.65 42.60 39.94
C TYR A 194 50.88 42.52 40.85
N VAL A 195 50.73 41.83 41.99
CA VAL A 195 51.80 41.52 42.93
C VAL A 195 51.91 40.01 43.02
N ASP A 196 53.13 39.49 42.85
CA ASP A 196 53.38 38.05 42.88
C ASP A 196 52.84 37.41 44.18
N GLY A 197 52.09 36.31 44.02
CA GLY A 197 51.39 35.63 45.10
C GLY A 197 50.06 36.25 45.54
N ALA A 198 49.55 37.30 44.86
CA ALA A 198 48.23 37.84 45.15
C ALA A 198 47.11 36.87 44.76
N ASN A 199 46.06 36.78 45.60
CA ASN A 199 44.91 35.93 45.34
C ASN A 199 44.06 36.50 44.19
N VAL A 200 43.81 35.66 43.19
CA VAL A 200 42.99 35.95 42.01
C VAL A 200 41.92 34.87 41.92
N GLU A 201 40.66 35.29 41.92
CA GLU A 201 39.53 34.38 41.69
C GLU A 201 39.04 34.54 40.25
N GLY A 202 38.66 33.44 39.62
CA GLY A 202 38.21 33.41 38.22
C GLY A 202 36.87 32.71 38.11
N PHE A 203 35.95 33.33 37.38
CA PHE A 203 34.65 32.79 37.06
C PHE A 203 34.61 32.53 35.55
N PRO A 204 34.39 31.29 35.11
CA PRO A 204 34.53 30.95 33.70
C PRO A 204 33.39 31.54 32.84
N GLY A 205 32.19 31.73 33.39
CA GLY A 205 31.06 32.28 32.63
C GLY A 205 30.80 31.50 31.34
N THR A 206 30.70 30.18 31.46
CA THR A 206 30.67 29.20 30.36
C THR A 206 29.37 28.43 30.36
N TYR A 207 28.78 28.21 29.19
CA TYR A 207 27.71 27.24 29.00
C TYR A 207 28.31 25.88 28.68
N VAL A 208 27.83 24.85 29.37
CA VAL A 208 28.26 23.47 29.14
C VAL A 208 27.09 22.70 28.53
N ASP A 209 27.34 22.06 27.39
CA ASP A 209 26.36 21.28 26.65
C ASP A 209 26.97 19.94 26.18
N LEU A 210 26.19 19.11 25.50
CA LEU A 210 26.65 17.90 24.83
C LEU A 210 27.09 18.18 23.40
N GLY A 211 28.06 17.43 22.90
CA GLY A 211 28.48 17.52 21.50
C GLY A 211 29.40 16.37 21.10
N PHE A 212 29.52 16.12 19.79
CA PHE A 212 30.62 15.30 19.30
C PHE A 212 31.90 16.11 19.32
N VAL A 213 33.01 15.44 19.69
CA VAL A 213 34.35 16.04 19.77
C VAL A 213 34.78 16.74 18.48
N THR A 214 34.31 16.25 17.35
CA THR A 214 34.71 16.64 16.00
C THR A 214 33.79 17.67 15.34
N GLU A 215 32.54 17.86 15.80
CA GLU A 215 31.52 18.61 15.07
C GLU A 215 30.46 19.33 15.95
N PHE A 216 30.87 20.15 16.90
CA PHE A 216 29.93 21.02 17.62
C PHE A 216 30.37 22.49 17.66
N HIS A 217 30.02 23.26 16.64
CA HIS A 217 30.15 24.72 16.66
C HIS A 217 28.75 25.34 16.80
N PRO A 218 28.36 25.83 17.99
CA PRO A 218 27.07 26.46 18.18
C PRO A 218 27.06 27.83 17.48
N ASP A 219 26.00 28.12 16.72
CA ASP A 219 25.83 29.41 16.02
C ASP A 219 25.59 30.55 17.01
N ASP A 220 24.89 30.26 18.11
CA ASP A 220 24.62 31.17 19.23
C ASP A 220 24.36 30.38 20.53
N LEU A 221 23.95 31.07 21.60
CA LEU A 221 23.69 30.46 22.91
C LEU A 221 22.41 29.58 22.93
N ASP A 222 21.52 29.73 21.96
CA ASP A 222 20.28 28.94 21.84
C ASP A 222 20.49 27.69 20.96
N ASP A 223 21.59 27.63 20.19
CA ASP A 223 21.99 26.48 19.38
C ASP A 223 22.62 25.34 20.21
N THR A 224 21.79 24.76 21.07
CA THR A 224 22.15 23.67 21.97
C THR A 224 22.00 22.29 21.31
N PHE A 225 22.63 21.27 21.88
CA PHE A 225 22.45 19.86 21.49
C PHE A 225 20.99 19.43 21.58
N ASP A 226 20.31 19.82 22.66
CA ASP A 226 18.89 19.57 22.84
C ASP A 226 18.07 20.23 21.73
N ALA A 227 18.30 21.52 21.45
CA ALA A 227 17.61 22.22 20.37
C ALA A 227 17.85 21.59 18.99
N ARG A 228 19.09 21.18 18.69
CA ARG A 228 19.44 20.47 17.45
C ARG A 228 18.75 19.12 17.37
N LEU A 229 18.72 18.36 18.46
CA LEU A 229 18.04 17.06 18.54
C LEU A 229 16.52 17.21 18.42
N SER A 230 15.92 18.21 19.08
CA SER A 230 14.50 18.54 18.94
C SER A 230 14.13 18.84 17.49
N ARG A 231 14.94 19.63 16.77
CA ARG A 231 14.70 19.91 15.34
C ARG A 231 14.72 18.64 14.49
N VAL A 232 15.58 17.67 14.81
CA VAL A 232 15.59 16.37 14.11
C VAL A 232 14.35 15.55 14.46
N PHE A 233 13.93 15.50 15.73
CA PHE A 233 12.68 14.87 16.13
C PHE A 233 11.47 15.49 15.43
N ASP A 234 11.40 16.83 15.36
CA ASP A 234 10.33 17.55 14.70
C ASP A 234 10.30 17.26 13.20
N ALA A 235 11.46 17.18 12.55
CA ALA A 235 11.54 16.84 11.13
C ALA A 235 11.07 15.40 10.86
N VAL A 236 11.53 14.41 11.64
CA VAL A 236 11.09 13.01 11.50
C VAL A 236 9.59 12.88 11.79
N THR A 237 9.09 13.53 12.84
CA THR A 237 7.66 13.60 13.15
C THR A 237 6.88 14.27 12.01
N GLY A 238 7.41 15.33 11.44
CA GLY A 238 6.83 16.00 10.28
C GLY A 238 6.75 15.08 9.06
N PHE A 239 7.78 14.27 8.78
CA PHE A 239 7.69 13.23 7.75
C PHE A 239 6.59 12.22 8.06
N MET A 240 6.48 11.75 9.31
CA MET A 240 5.40 10.84 9.71
C MET A 240 4.03 11.45 9.42
N LEU A 241 3.79 12.69 9.85
CA LEU A 241 2.52 13.40 9.64
C LEU A 241 2.22 13.61 8.16
N MET A 242 3.22 14.00 7.35
CA MET A 242 3.05 14.15 5.91
C MET A 242 2.72 12.81 5.24
N PHE A 243 3.42 11.74 5.61
CA PHE A 243 3.16 10.38 5.09
C PHE A 243 1.77 9.90 5.46
N THR A 244 1.35 10.08 6.71
CA THR A 244 -0.01 9.74 7.16
C THR A 244 -1.06 10.57 6.42
N ALA A 245 -0.89 11.89 6.32
CA ALA A 245 -1.84 12.76 5.62
C ALA A 245 -1.97 12.39 4.13
N MET A 246 -0.85 12.10 3.47
CA MET A 246 -0.86 11.61 2.08
C MET A 246 -1.54 10.25 1.96
N ALA A 247 -1.34 9.35 2.92
CA ALA A 247 -2.02 8.06 2.93
C ALA A 247 -3.52 8.16 3.20
N GLU A 248 -3.95 9.05 4.07
CA GLU A 248 -5.37 9.35 4.29
C GLU A 248 -6.02 10.00 3.05
N ALA A 249 -5.25 10.76 2.29
CA ALA A 249 -5.68 11.38 1.04
C ALA A 249 -5.78 10.41 -0.15
N VAL A 250 -5.37 9.15 0.01
CA VAL A 250 -5.52 8.09 -1.00
C VAL A 250 -6.58 7.10 -0.50
N PRO A 251 -7.85 7.25 -0.88
CA PRO A 251 -8.90 6.37 -0.42
C PRO A 251 -8.72 4.97 -1.03
N GLY A 252 -8.93 3.91 -0.23
CA GLY A 252 -8.67 2.53 -0.61
C GLY A 252 -7.22 2.04 -0.37
N ALA A 253 -6.32 2.90 0.13
CA ALA A 253 -4.95 2.53 0.49
C ALA A 253 -4.83 1.63 1.72
N LYS A 254 -5.90 1.43 2.49
CA LYS A 254 -5.82 0.65 3.72
C LYS A 254 -5.95 -0.83 3.37
N LYS A 255 -4.80 -1.49 3.20
CA LYS A 255 -4.68 -2.96 3.20
C LYS A 255 -5.54 -3.53 4.33
N ILE A 256 -6.30 -4.60 4.05
CA ILE A 256 -6.78 -5.47 5.12
C ILE A 256 -5.57 -5.91 5.93
N LEU A 257 -5.56 -5.66 7.24
CA LEU A 257 -4.52 -6.16 8.12
C LEU A 257 -4.59 -7.69 8.09
N ALA A 258 -3.80 -8.33 7.22
CA ALA A 258 -3.56 -9.76 7.28
C ALA A 258 -2.94 -10.04 8.65
N PRO A 259 -3.57 -10.83 9.53
CA PRO A 259 -3.01 -11.00 10.85
C PRO A 259 -1.69 -11.77 10.75
N PRO A 260 -0.71 -11.53 11.64
CA PRO A 260 0.63 -12.12 11.55
C PRO A 260 0.66 -13.66 11.46
N LYS A 261 -0.39 -14.33 11.96
CA LYS A 261 -0.54 -15.80 11.89
C LYS A 261 -0.99 -16.34 10.53
N TYR A 262 -1.50 -15.49 9.64
CA TYR A 262 -2.08 -15.88 8.34
C TYR A 262 -1.11 -15.67 7.17
N ALA A 263 -0.07 -14.86 7.35
CA ALA A 263 0.94 -14.62 6.32
C ALA A 263 1.86 -15.83 6.03
N THR A 264 1.80 -16.87 6.88
CA THR A 264 2.75 -18.01 6.85
C THR A 264 2.11 -19.36 6.56
N ARG A 265 0.78 -19.46 6.42
CA ARG A 265 0.10 -20.74 6.18
C ARG A 265 -0.37 -20.81 4.73
N GLU A 266 0.10 -21.82 3.99
CA GLU A 266 -0.41 -22.10 2.65
C GLU A 266 -1.89 -22.49 2.77
N HIS A 267 -2.78 -21.60 2.33
CA HIS A 267 -4.22 -21.82 2.41
C HIS A 267 -4.72 -22.82 1.36
N TRP A 268 -3.85 -23.19 0.42
CA TRP A 268 -4.04 -24.19 -0.61
C TRP A 268 -2.75 -25.01 -0.69
N GLN A 269 -2.81 -26.29 -0.36
CA GLN A 269 -1.64 -27.17 -0.36
C GLN A 269 -2.02 -28.57 -0.80
N LYS A 270 -1.08 -29.33 -1.35
CA LYS A 270 -1.33 -30.74 -1.67
C LYS A 270 -1.66 -31.49 -0.37
N ALA A 271 -2.74 -32.29 -0.40
CA ALA A 271 -3.13 -33.09 0.75
C ALA A 271 -2.06 -34.13 1.09
N PHE A 272 -1.39 -34.67 0.07
CA PHE A 272 -0.22 -35.52 0.28
C PHE A 272 0.96 -34.69 0.83
N GLY A 273 1.33 -34.95 2.08
CA GLY A 273 2.38 -34.21 2.80
C GLY A 273 1.86 -33.05 3.66
N SER A 274 0.54 -32.90 3.81
CA SER A 274 -0.02 -31.99 4.80
C SER A 274 0.23 -32.51 6.23
N ALA A 275 0.12 -31.63 7.22
CA ALA A 275 0.27 -31.98 8.64
C ALA A 275 -0.80 -32.97 9.15
N ARG A 276 -1.81 -33.32 8.33
CA ARG A 276 -2.90 -34.25 8.67
C ARG A 276 -2.63 -35.70 8.27
N ASP A 277 -1.48 -35.99 7.64
CA ASP A 277 -1.02 -37.35 7.31
C ASP A 277 -2.06 -38.21 6.57
N TRP A 278 -2.70 -37.68 5.53
CA TRP A 278 -3.69 -38.41 4.73
C TRP A 278 -3.12 -39.71 4.14
N THR A 279 -3.86 -40.81 4.26
CA THR A 279 -3.47 -42.06 3.61
C THR A 279 -3.84 -42.04 2.13
N SER A 280 -3.09 -42.78 1.29
CA SER A 280 -3.44 -42.92 -0.13
C SER A 280 -4.86 -43.46 -0.33
N GLY A 281 -5.31 -44.36 0.56
CA GLY A 281 -6.67 -44.90 0.50
C GLY A 281 -7.76 -43.85 0.73
N ASP A 282 -7.54 -42.88 1.62
CA ASP A 282 -8.49 -41.79 1.88
C ASP A 282 -8.58 -40.85 0.68
N LEU A 283 -7.43 -40.51 0.09
CA LEU A 283 -7.35 -39.64 -1.08
C LEU A 283 -7.95 -40.31 -2.34
N ASP A 284 -7.73 -41.61 -2.51
CA ASP A 284 -8.33 -42.39 -3.60
C ASP A 284 -9.85 -42.50 -3.43
N ALA A 285 -10.33 -42.75 -2.20
CA ALA A 285 -11.76 -42.81 -1.88
C ALA A 285 -12.45 -41.45 -2.12
N LEU A 286 -11.80 -40.35 -1.74
CA LEU A 286 -12.29 -39.00 -2.02
C LEU A 286 -12.37 -38.73 -3.52
N SER A 287 -11.32 -39.05 -4.27
CA SER A 287 -11.27 -38.85 -5.72
C SER A 287 -12.32 -39.69 -6.46
N ALA A 288 -12.62 -40.88 -5.93
CA ALA A 288 -13.68 -41.75 -6.45
C ALA A 288 -15.10 -41.34 -5.99
N SER A 289 -15.22 -40.40 -5.05
CA SER A 289 -16.52 -39.91 -4.58
C SER A 289 -17.19 -39.06 -5.65
N GLY A 290 -18.52 -39.17 -5.77
CA GLY A 290 -19.31 -38.35 -6.70
C GLY A 290 -19.04 -36.85 -6.56
N PRO A 291 -18.98 -36.28 -5.33
CA PRO A 291 -18.62 -34.87 -5.11
C PRO A 291 -17.14 -34.56 -5.30
N GLY A 292 -16.21 -35.51 -5.15
CA GLY A 292 -14.76 -35.22 -5.20
C GLY A 292 -14.32 -34.20 -4.16
N MET A 293 -15.10 -34.00 -3.10
CA MET A 293 -14.94 -32.97 -2.08
C MET A 293 -15.34 -33.54 -0.72
N GLY A 294 -14.59 -33.17 0.31
CA GLY A 294 -14.89 -33.48 1.71
C GLY A 294 -14.60 -32.28 2.62
N VAL A 295 -15.24 -32.25 3.78
CA VAL A 295 -15.00 -31.26 4.83
C VAL A 295 -14.31 -31.94 6.00
N VAL A 296 -13.25 -31.33 6.50
CA VAL A 296 -12.48 -31.83 7.64
C VAL A 296 -13.17 -31.36 8.93
N THR A 297 -13.64 -32.31 9.74
CA THR A 297 -14.48 -32.03 10.93
C THR A 297 -13.70 -31.76 12.22
N ASP A 298 -12.42 -32.13 12.27
CA ASP A 298 -11.51 -31.92 13.40
C ASP A 298 -10.53 -30.75 13.13
N ALA A 299 -10.99 -29.74 12.39
CA ALA A 299 -10.23 -28.53 12.09
C ALA A 299 -10.72 -27.33 12.90
N ASP A 300 -9.78 -26.52 13.38
CA ASP A 300 -10.10 -25.24 14.04
C ASP A 300 -10.75 -24.24 13.07
N GLU A 301 -10.47 -24.37 11.77
CA GLU A 301 -10.99 -23.54 10.68
C GLU A 301 -11.67 -24.42 9.63
N LEU A 302 -12.61 -23.85 8.88
CA LEU A 302 -13.31 -24.55 7.82
C LEU A 302 -12.30 -25.03 6.77
N THR A 303 -12.09 -26.34 6.67
CA THR A 303 -11.09 -26.94 5.78
C THR A 303 -11.75 -27.93 4.84
N PHE A 304 -11.54 -27.74 3.54
CA PHE A 304 -11.99 -28.66 2.50
C PHE A 304 -10.83 -29.53 2.01
N VAL A 305 -11.15 -30.75 1.59
CA VAL A 305 -10.25 -31.61 0.80
C VAL A 305 -10.90 -31.77 -0.57
N LEU A 306 -10.18 -31.39 -1.62
CA LEU A 306 -10.72 -31.21 -2.96
C LEU A 306 -9.90 -32.03 -3.97
N ALA A 307 -10.57 -32.90 -4.71
CA ALA A 307 -9.99 -33.62 -5.84
C ALA A 307 -10.04 -32.74 -7.09
N THR A 308 -8.87 -32.56 -7.72
CA THR A 308 -8.70 -31.77 -8.94
C THR A 308 -7.93 -32.59 -9.99
N ALA A 309 -7.87 -32.10 -11.23
CA ALA A 309 -7.03 -32.71 -12.26
C ALA A 309 -5.53 -32.71 -11.89
N ALA A 310 -5.07 -31.78 -11.04
CA ALA A 310 -3.69 -31.67 -10.58
C ALA A 310 -3.40 -32.51 -9.31
N GLY A 311 -4.40 -33.19 -8.77
CA GLY A 311 -4.31 -34.00 -7.55
C GLY A 311 -5.31 -33.56 -6.46
N VAL A 312 -5.13 -34.08 -5.25
CA VAL A 312 -5.97 -33.76 -4.09
C VAL A 312 -5.32 -32.69 -3.24
N PHE A 313 -6.08 -31.66 -2.89
CA PHE A 313 -5.61 -30.47 -2.17
C PHE A 313 -6.42 -30.23 -0.90
N GLU A 314 -5.77 -29.70 0.13
CA GLU A 314 -6.44 -29.07 1.26
C GLU A 314 -6.63 -27.58 1.01
N ARG A 315 -7.86 -27.09 1.20
CA ARG A 315 -8.20 -25.66 1.17
C ARG A 315 -8.68 -25.24 2.54
N VAL A 316 -7.90 -24.39 3.21
CA VAL A 316 -8.31 -23.75 4.47
C VAL A 316 -9.05 -22.45 4.13
N VAL A 317 -10.30 -22.33 4.60
CA VAL A 317 -11.07 -21.09 4.60
C VAL A 317 -10.93 -20.49 6.01
N PRO A 318 -10.06 -19.47 6.18
CA PRO A 318 -9.80 -18.88 7.48
C PRO A 318 -11.05 -18.20 8.03
N ASP A 319 -11.10 -17.98 9.34
CA ASP A 319 -12.11 -17.09 9.92
C ASP A 319 -11.97 -15.64 9.40
N ALA A 320 -13.05 -14.88 9.53
CA ALA A 320 -13.09 -13.51 9.06
C ALA A 320 -12.04 -12.65 9.78
N THR A 321 -11.37 -11.76 9.04
CA THR A 321 -10.25 -10.97 9.58
C THR A 321 -10.63 -10.18 10.84
N PRO A 322 -9.74 -9.95 11.81
CA PRO A 322 -10.07 -9.21 13.02
C PRO A 322 -10.55 -7.78 12.73
N LEU A 323 -11.63 -7.35 13.40
CA LEU A 323 -12.11 -5.97 13.30
C LEU A 323 -11.12 -5.00 13.96
N ARG A 324 -11.02 -3.78 13.43
CA ARG A 324 -10.19 -2.71 14.02
C ARG A 324 -10.73 -2.35 15.40
N SER A 325 -9.85 -2.35 16.41
CA SER A 325 -10.22 -2.23 17.82
C SER A 325 -10.63 -0.83 18.28
N LEU A 326 -10.31 0.21 17.49
CA LEU A 326 -10.61 1.60 17.81
C LEU A 326 -12.00 2.06 17.35
N ASP A 327 -12.63 1.32 16.43
CA ASP A 327 -13.91 1.67 15.84
C ASP A 327 -15.09 0.97 16.55
N ARG A 328 -16.30 1.52 16.43
CA ARG A 328 -17.52 0.82 16.88
C ARG A 328 -17.69 -0.44 16.02
N SER A 329 -17.97 -1.58 16.66
CA SER A 329 -18.02 -2.91 16.01
C SER A 329 -18.85 -2.95 14.71
N GLY A 330 -20.02 -2.31 14.68
CA GLY A 330 -20.82 -2.16 13.45
C GLY A 330 -20.05 -1.48 12.31
N ILE A 331 -19.52 -0.28 12.56
CA ILE A 331 -18.74 0.50 11.58
C ILE A 331 -17.49 -0.27 11.14
N ALA A 332 -16.79 -0.90 12.09
CA ALA A 332 -15.59 -1.68 11.81
C ALA A 332 -15.89 -2.85 10.86
N ALA A 333 -17.03 -3.52 11.03
CA ALA A 333 -17.45 -4.62 10.17
C ALA A 333 -17.86 -4.14 8.77
N GLU A 334 -18.56 -3.01 8.68
CA GLU A 334 -18.90 -2.36 7.39
C GLU A 334 -17.63 -2.00 6.61
N MET A 335 -16.66 -1.38 7.29
CA MET A 335 -15.36 -1.06 6.70
C MET A 335 -14.60 -2.33 6.29
N ALA A 336 -14.58 -3.38 7.10
CA ALA A 336 -13.90 -4.63 6.76
C ALA A 336 -14.47 -5.28 5.48
N VAL A 337 -15.79 -5.25 5.32
CA VAL A 337 -16.47 -5.75 4.11
C VAL A 337 -16.08 -4.95 2.86
N GLN A 338 -16.04 -3.61 2.97
CA GLN A 338 -15.63 -2.73 1.88
C GLN A 338 -14.12 -2.86 1.57
N ASP A 339 -13.29 -2.98 2.60
CA ASP A 339 -11.84 -3.18 2.50
C ASP A 339 -11.54 -4.52 1.81
N ALA A 340 -12.31 -5.59 2.07
CA ALA A 340 -12.21 -6.86 1.34
C ALA A 340 -12.46 -6.71 -0.16
N ALA A 341 -13.55 -6.02 -0.52
CA ALA A 341 -13.88 -5.77 -1.91
C ALA A 341 -12.85 -4.85 -2.61
N SER A 342 -12.27 -3.90 -1.87
CA SER A 342 -11.28 -2.95 -2.37
C SER A 342 -9.88 -3.55 -2.50
N THR A 343 -9.50 -4.44 -1.58
CA THR A 343 -8.16 -5.04 -1.50
C THR A 343 -7.96 -6.10 -2.56
N TRP A 344 -8.90 -7.04 -2.66
CA TRP A 344 -8.81 -8.17 -3.59
C TRP A 344 -9.51 -7.90 -4.93
N GLY A 345 -10.52 -7.02 -4.93
CA GLY A 345 -11.13 -6.45 -6.13
C GLY A 345 -10.56 -5.06 -6.42
N LEU A 346 -11.34 -4.13 -6.97
CA LEU A 346 -10.91 -2.74 -7.22
C LEU A 346 -11.70 -1.72 -6.36
N PRO A 347 -11.03 -0.75 -5.70
CA PRO A 347 -11.71 0.33 -4.96
C PRO A 347 -12.64 1.17 -5.85
N ASP A 348 -12.37 1.26 -7.16
CA ASP A 348 -13.18 2.01 -8.13
C ASP A 348 -14.63 1.50 -8.24
N PHE A 349 -14.87 0.26 -7.85
CA PHE A 349 -16.18 -0.39 -7.91
C PHE A 349 -16.92 -0.40 -6.58
N VAL A 350 -16.27 0.02 -5.50
CA VAL A 350 -16.84 0.06 -4.15
C VAL A 350 -17.33 1.48 -3.89
N PHE A 351 -18.58 1.64 -3.49
CA PHE A 351 -19.20 2.94 -3.26
C PHE A 351 -19.64 3.08 -1.82
N SER A 352 -19.29 4.22 -1.22
CA SER A 352 -19.70 4.56 0.13
C SER A 352 -21.19 4.93 0.17
N PRO A 353 -21.87 4.72 1.31
CA PRO A 353 -23.25 5.15 1.49
C PRO A 353 -23.42 6.65 1.26
N VAL A 354 -24.41 7.04 0.44
CA VAL A 354 -24.78 8.45 0.30
C VAL A 354 -25.66 8.85 1.48
N VAL A 355 -25.26 9.90 2.20
CA VAL A 355 -26.01 10.43 3.34
C VAL A 355 -26.95 11.54 2.87
N GLU A 356 -28.25 11.30 2.82
CA GLU A 356 -29.24 12.33 2.49
C GLU A 356 -29.93 12.84 3.77
N GLN A 357 -30.04 14.17 3.92
CA GLN A 357 -30.92 14.78 4.92
C GLN A 357 -32.37 14.77 4.41
N LYS A 358 -33.28 14.16 5.16
CA LYS A 358 -34.72 14.23 4.89
C LYS A 358 -35.46 14.72 6.12
N GLY A 359 -35.75 16.02 6.17
CA GLY A 359 -36.32 16.67 7.35
C GLY A 359 -35.28 16.81 8.46
N SER A 360 -35.63 16.50 9.71
CA SER A 360 -34.67 16.48 10.84
C SER A 360 -33.90 15.16 10.98
N GLY A 361 -34.09 14.20 10.06
CA GLY A 361 -33.44 12.88 10.09
C GLY A 361 -32.40 12.71 8.99
N VAL A 362 -31.31 12.01 9.32
CA VAL A 362 -30.28 11.56 8.37
C VAL A 362 -30.65 10.15 7.89
N ARG A 363 -30.60 9.90 6.58
CA ARG A 363 -30.81 8.55 6.02
C ARG A 363 -29.67 8.20 5.07
N GLU A 364 -29.02 7.09 5.35
CA GLU A 364 -27.91 6.54 4.56
C GLU A 364 -28.46 5.57 3.49
N ILE A 365 -27.89 5.62 2.29
CA ILE A 365 -28.19 4.70 1.19
C ILE A 365 -27.29 3.46 1.33
N GLY A 366 -27.77 2.46 2.07
CA GLY A 366 -27.09 1.17 2.25
C GLY A 366 -25.84 1.23 3.13
N ASP A 367 -25.20 0.07 3.38
CA ASP A 367 -23.97 -0.05 4.18
C ASP A 367 -22.75 -0.20 3.24
N GLY A 368 -23.00 -0.56 1.97
CA GLY A 368 -22.04 -0.56 0.87
C GLY A 368 -22.73 -0.87 -0.46
N ILE A 369 -22.19 -0.36 -1.56
CA ILE A 369 -22.69 -0.65 -2.91
C ILE A 369 -21.50 -1.03 -3.79
N LEU A 370 -21.63 -2.12 -4.55
CA LEU A 370 -20.68 -2.49 -5.60
C LEU A 370 -21.30 -2.24 -6.97
N VAL A 371 -20.55 -1.63 -7.90
CA VAL A 371 -20.97 -1.46 -9.30
C VAL A 371 -19.82 -1.80 -10.23
N VAL A 372 -20.05 -2.81 -11.08
CA VAL A 372 -19.12 -3.31 -12.09
C VAL A 372 -19.86 -3.46 -13.42
N GLY A 373 -19.53 -2.61 -14.40
CA GLY A 373 -20.20 -2.60 -15.70
C GLY A 373 -21.72 -2.42 -15.55
N ARG A 374 -22.49 -3.44 -15.95
CA ARG A 374 -23.96 -3.44 -15.90
C ARG A 374 -24.55 -4.19 -14.69
N ARG A 375 -23.70 -4.67 -13.78
CA ARG A 375 -24.13 -5.41 -12.59
C ARG A 375 -23.74 -4.67 -11.33
N GLY A 376 -24.57 -4.80 -10.30
CA GLY A 376 -24.32 -4.22 -9.00
C GLY A 376 -24.78 -5.10 -7.86
N ALA A 377 -24.16 -4.90 -6.71
CA ALA A 377 -24.52 -5.56 -5.46
C ALA A 377 -24.82 -4.51 -4.38
N ILE A 378 -25.93 -4.66 -3.69
CA ILE A 378 -26.31 -3.80 -2.56
C ILE A 378 -26.01 -4.57 -1.28
N VAL A 379 -25.07 -4.06 -0.50
CA VAL A 379 -24.56 -4.72 0.69
C VAL A 379 -25.18 -4.13 1.95
N GLN A 380 -25.60 -5.02 2.86
CA GLN A 380 -26.06 -4.71 4.20
C GLN A 380 -25.31 -5.56 5.20
N VAL A 381 -24.66 -4.93 6.16
CA VAL A 381 -23.88 -5.60 7.20
C VAL A 381 -24.64 -5.55 8.52
N LYS A 382 -24.72 -6.67 9.21
CA LYS A 382 -25.40 -6.76 10.52
C LYS A 382 -24.49 -7.45 11.51
N THR A 383 -24.02 -6.66 12.47
CA THR A 383 -23.01 -7.07 13.45
C THR A 383 -23.62 -7.40 14.80
N ARG A 384 -23.18 -8.51 15.39
CA ARG A 384 -23.54 -8.87 16.76
C ARG A 384 -22.66 -8.11 17.76
N GLU A 385 -23.20 -7.05 18.35
CA GLU A 385 -22.45 -6.20 19.30
C GLU A 385 -22.52 -6.65 20.78
N VAL A 386 -23.48 -7.51 21.14
CA VAL A 386 -23.69 -7.96 22.53
C VAL A 386 -23.13 -9.36 22.70
N ALA A 387 -22.69 -9.69 23.93
CA ALA A 387 -22.27 -11.04 24.30
C ALA A 387 -23.26 -12.12 23.82
N VAL A 388 -22.69 -13.22 23.32
CA VAL A 388 -23.41 -14.36 22.77
C VAL A 388 -24.33 -14.96 23.85
N GLY A 389 -25.62 -15.09 23.52
CA GLY A 389 -26.67 -15.66 24.35
C GLY A 389 -26.83 -17.17 24.14
N THR A 390 -28.05 -17.67 24.34
CA THR A 390 -28.38 -19.07 24.07
C THR A 390 -28.51 -19.31 22.56
N PRO A 391 -28.26 -20.52 22.04
CA PRO A 391 -28.36 -20.83 20.61
C PRO A 391 -29.67 -20.37 19.96
N GLU A 392 -30.81 -20.56 20.65
CA GLU A 392 -32.14 -20.19 20.13
C GLU A 392 -32.32 -18.68 20.02
N ARG A 393 -31.69 -17.92 20.94
CA ARG A 393 -31.71 -16.46 20.89
C ARG A 393 -30.85 -15.94 19.75
N GLU A 394 -29.72 -16.57 19.50
CA GLU A 394 -28.83 -16.19 18.40
C GLU A 394 -29.45 -16.54 17.05
N GLU A 395 -30.06 -17.72 16.89
CA GLU A 395 -30.85 -18.06 15.70
C GLU A 395 -31.95 -17.03 15.45
N SER A 396 -32.75 -16.72 16.48
CA SER A 396 -33.83 -15.73 16.39
C SER A 396 -33.29 -14.35 16.04
N TRP A 397 -32.12 -13.98 16.56
CA TRP A 397 -31.46 -12.72 16.25
C TRP A 397 -31.03 -12.68 14.78
N VAL A 398 -30.35 -13.71 14.28
CA VAL A 398 -29.88 -13.79 12.90
C VAL A 398 -31.06 -13.71 11.93
N LYS A 399 -32.09 -14.54 12.11
CA LYS A 399 -33.31 -14.53 11.26
C LYS A 399 -33.98 -13.15 11.26
N LYS A 400 -34.05 -12.49 12.42
CA LYS A 400 -34.58 -11.12 12.53
C LYS A 400 -33.71 -10.11 11.76
N GLN A 401 -32.39 -10.18 11.87
CA GLN A 401 -31.49 -9.26 11.18
C GLN A 401 -31.54 -9.45 9.67
N ILE A 402 -31.59 -10.69 9.18
CA ILE A 402 -31.75 -11.00 7.75
C ILE A 402 -33.02 -10.35 7.21
N ALA A 403 -34.15 -10.52 7.90
CA ALA A 403 -35.43 -9.92 7.47
C ALA A 403 -35.40 -8.38 7.46
N ILE A 404 -34.66 -7.75 8.38
CA ILE A 404 -34.46 -6.30 8.41
C ILE A 404 -33.58 -5.86 7.24
N ALA A 405 -32.42 -6.49 7.06
CA ALA A 405 -31.47 -6.20 6.01
C ALA A 405 -32.07 -6.40 4.62
N GLY A 406 -32.83 -7.47 4.38
CA GLY A 406 -33.52 -7.70 3.11
C GLY A 406 -34.51 -6.58 2.75
N ARG A 407 -35.22 -6.02 3.74
CA ARG A 407 -36.08 -4.83 3.51
C ARG A 407 -35.26 -3.58 3.19
N GLN A 408 -34.08 -3.42 3.81
CA GLN A 408 -33.17 -2.29 3.53
C GLN A 408 -32.61 -2.40 2.11
N VAL A 409 -32.11 -3.58 1.72
CA VAL A 409 -31.68 -3.89 0.34
C VAL A 409 -32.75 -3.51 -0.67
N LYS A 410 -33.99 -3.99 -0.48
CA LYS A 410 -35.13 -3.66 -1.37
C LYS A 410 -35.35 -2.14 -1.46
N GLY A 411 -35.27 -1.45 -0.32
CA GLY A 411 -35.42 0.01 -0.26
C GLY A 411 -34.34 0.73 -1.05
N THR A 412 -33.09 0.29 -0.92
CA THR A 412 -31.93 0.83 -1.65
C THR A 412 -32.03 0.54 -3.15
N ALA A 413 -32.36 -0.69 -3.55
CA ALA A 413 -32.55 -1.05 -4.96
C ALA A 413 -33.60 -0.17 -5.62
N ARG A 414 -34.76 0.01 -4.96
CA ARG A 414 -35.83 0.90 -5.45
C ARG A 414 -35.36 2.34 -5.61
N ARG A 415 -34.46 2.82 -4.74
CA ARG A 415 -33.89 4.18 -4.82
C ARG A 415 -32.93 4.30 -6.00
N MET A 416 -32.02 3.32 -6.16
CA MET A 416 -31.04 3.31 -7.25
C MET A 416 -31.71 3.17 -8.62
N THR A 417 -32.74 2.33 -8.76
CA THR A 417 -33.48 2.16 -10.01
C THR A 417 -34.38 3.37 -10.35
N ALA A 418 -34.55 4.33 -9.44
CA ALA A 418 -35.40 5.51 -9.71
C ALA A 418 -34.74 6.52 -10.67
N GLY A 419 -33.41 6.48 -10.81
CA GLY A 419 -32.67 7.36 -11.71
C GLY A 419 -31.17 7.37 -11.39
N PRO A 420 -30.37 8.07 -12.22
CA PRO A 420 -28.94 8.25 -11.96
C PRO A 420 -28.68 8.89 -10.60
N THR A 421 -27.66 8.40 -9.89
CA THR A 421 -27.29 8.87 -8.55
C THR A 421 -25.81 9.18 -8.50
N GLU A 422 -25.45 10.39 -8.07
CA GLU A 422 -24.05 10.72 -7.78
C GLU A 422 -23.61 10.01 -6.50
N MET A 423 -22.50 9.31 -6.59
CA MET A 423 -21.92 8.54 -5.49
C MET A 423 -20.41 8.78 -5.44
N GLN A 424 -19.82 8.57 -4.27
CA GLN A 424 -18.38 8.56 -4.12
C GLN A 424 -17.88 7.12 -4.08
N ASN A 425 -16.93 6.77 -4.97
CA ASN A 425 -16.28 5.47 -4.90
C ASN A 425 -15.24 5.43 -3.76
N ALA A 426 -14.69 4.25 -3.47
CA ALA A 426 -13.71 4.05 -2.41
C ALA A 426 -12.33 4.65 -2.75
N ARG A 427 -12.16 5.29 -3.92
CA ARG A 427 -11.05 6.20 -4.24
C ARG A 427 -11.36 7.67 -4.00
N GLY A 428 -12.53 7.99 -3.46
CA GLY A 428 -12.96 9.36 -3.18
C GLY A 428 -13.46 10.12 -4.41
N ARG A 429 -13.68 9.46 -5.55
CA ARG A 429 -14.12 10.12 -6.79
C ARG A 429 -15.64 10.12 -6.90
N ALA A 430 -16.19 11.26 -7.30
CA ALA A 430 -17.61 11.38 -7.61
C ALA A 430 -17.90 10.73 -8.97
N ILE A 431 -18.82 9.77 -9.00
CA ILE A 431 -19.25 9.07 -10.20
C ILE A 431 -20.78 9.06 -10.24
N THR A 432 -21.34 9.36 -11.41
CA THR A 432 -22.78 9.18 -11.63
C THR A 432 -23.08 7.73 -11.96
N VAL A 433 -23.73 7.03 -11.03
CA VAL A 433 -24.18 5.64 -11.21
C VAL A 433 -25.54 5.64 -11.88
N ASP A 434 -25.64 5.10 -13.09
CA ASP A 434 -26.89 4.93 -13.83
C ASP A 434 -27.68 3.71 -13.35
N GLY A 435 -28.24 3.82 -12.15
CA GLY A 435 -28.92 2.74 -11.44
C GLY A 435 -30.05 2.01 -12.20
N PRO A 436 -30.85 2.66 -13.08
CA PRO A 436 -31.83 1.97 -13.94
C PRO A 436 -31.23 0.97 -14.92
N ASN A 437 -29.99 1.17 -15.36
CA ASN A 437 -29.31 0.30 -16.33
C ASN A 437 -28.44 -0.78 -15.66
N ILE A 438 -28.51 -0.89 -14.32
CA ILE A 438 -27.77 -1.86 -13.53
C ILE A 438 -28.70 -2.97 -13.06
N GLU A 439 -28.26 -4.21 -13.26
CA GLU A 439 -28.86 -5.41 -12.68
C GLU A 439 -28.39 -5.55 -11.23
N TRP A 440 -29.32 -5.49 -10.27
CA TRP A 440 -29.01 -5.47 -8.85
C TRP A 440 -29.19 -6.83 -8.19
N VAL A 441 -28.28 -7.19 -7.30
CA VAL A 441 -28.43 -8.30 -6.35
C VAL A 441 -28.24 -7.78 -4.92
N GLY A 442 -29.01 -8.30 -3.97
CA GLY A 442 -28.85 -8.02 -2.55
C GLY A 442 -27.81 -8.91 -1.88
N VAL A 443 -27.02 -8.37 -0.96
CA VAL A 443 -26.11 -9.16 -0.12
C VAL A 443 -26.30 -8.75 1.33
N VAL A 444 -26.72 -9.71 2.16
CA VAL A 444 -26.79 -9.53 3.60
C VAL A 444 -25.61 -10.23 4.24
N ILE A 445 -24.72 -9.48 4.87
CA ILE A 445 -23.56 -10.00 5.57
C ILE A 445 -23.85 -10.00 7.07
N VAL A 446 -23.70 -11.16 7.69
CA VAL A 446 -23.84 -11.36 9.13
C VAL A 446 -22.45 -11.46 9.73
N GLU A 447 -22.10 -10.50 10.58
CA GLU A 447 -20.90 -10.56 11.42
C GLU A 447 -21.29 -11.06 12.80
N HIS A 448 -20.84 -12.27 13.12
CA HIS A 448 -21.16 -12.93 14.38
C HIS A 448 -19.95 -13.73 14.89
N PRO A 449 -19.53 -13.55 16.17
CA PRO A 449 -18.31 -14.17 16.68
C PRO A 449 -18.36 -15.70 16.79
N SER A 450 -19.57 -16.28 16.85
CA SER A 450 -19.80 -17.73 16.89
C SER A 450 -21.15 -18.06 16.23
N PRO A 451 -21.26 -17.97 14.88
CA PRO A 451 -22.55 -18.04 14.19
C PRO A 451 -23.24 -19.40 14.43
N PRO A 452 -24.56 -19.42 14.70
CA PRO A 452 -25.28 -20.68 14.83
C PRO A 452 -25.47 -21.34 13.45
N THR A 453 -25.44 -22.67 13.40
CA THR A 453 -25.88 -23.43 12.22
C THR A 453 -27.39 -23.36 12.11
N ILE A 454 -27.88 -22.62 11.12
CA ILE A 454 -29.31 -22.35 10.95
C ILE A 454 -29.70 -22.46 9.48
N ASP A 455 -30.93 -22.92 9.26
CA ASP A 455 -31.55 -22.88 7.95
C ASP A 455 -32.02 -21.47 7.62
N ILE A 456 -31.75 -21.03 6.40
CA ILE A 456 -32.16 -19.74 5.85
C ILE A 456 -33.37 -19.94 4.95
N ASP A 457 -34.53 -19.56 5.44
CA ASP A 457 -35.75 -19.49 4.63
C ASP A 457 -35.65 -18.29 3.66
N PRO A 458 -35.73 -18.50 2.33
CA PRO A 458 -35.72 -17.41 1.37
C PRO A 458 -36.95 -16.52 1.55
N VAL A 459 -36.76 -15.33 2.10
CA VAL A 459 -37.82 -14.30 2.17
C VAL A 459 -37.96 -13.61 0.82
N GLU A 460 -39.17 -13.59 0.26
CA GLU A 460 -39.43 -12.88 -0.99
C GLU A 460 -39.39 -11.35 -0.78
N ILE A 461 -38.30 -10.72 -1.22
CA ILE A 461 -38.13 -9.26 -1.17
C ILE A 461 -38.36 -8.58 -2.52
N GLY A 462 -38.60 -9.33 -3.61
CA GLY A 462 -38.79 -8.79 -4.97
C GLY A 462 -37.48 -8.35 -5.64
N LEU A 463 -36.35 -8.89 -5.17
CA LEU A 463 -35.01 -8.78 -5.73
C LEU A 463 -34.25 -10.06 -5.35
N PRO A 464 -33.42 -10.64 -6.23
CA PRO A 464 -32.48 -11.69 -5.82
C PRO A 464 -31.57 -11.20 -4.69
N TYR A 465 -31.29 -12.06 -3.71
CA TYR A 465 -30.34 -11.72 -2.64
C TYR A 465 -29.70 -12.95 -2.02
N LEU A 466 -28.58 -12.73 -1.36
CA LEU A 466 -27.81 -13.74 -0.63
C LEU A 466 -27.70 -13.35 0.85
N VAL A 467 -27.42 -14.37 1.67
CA VAL A 467 -27.04 -14.19 3.07
C VAL A 467 -25.70 -14.88 3.27
N LEU A 468 -24.69 -14.14 3.72
CA LEU A 468 -23.31 -14.60 3.88
C LEU A 468 -22.81 -14.31 5.29
N LEU A 469 -21.91 -15.14 5.81
CA LEU A 469 -21.03 -14.69 6.88
C LEU A 469 -19.96 -13.74 6.31
N ARG A 470 -19.38 -12.86 7.13
CA ARG A 470 -18.25 -12.02 6.67
C ARG A 470 -17.07 -12.86 6.17
N ARG A 471 -16.84 -14.01 6.81
CA ARG A 471 -15.86 -15.01 6.37
C ARG A 471 -16.08 -15.43 4.91
N ASP A 472 -17.33 -15.71 4.55
CA ASP A 472 -17.68 -16.19 3.22
C ASP A 472 -17.48 -15.11 2.16
N TRP A 473 -17.77 -13.85 2.51
CA TRP A 473 -17.47 -12.68 1.67
C TRP A 473 -15.98 -12.53 1.40
N GLU A 474 -15.15 -12.59 2.45
CA GLU A 474 -13.69 -12.53 2.33
C GLU A 474 -13.13 -13.72 1.55
N PHE A 475 -13.72 -14.92 1.72
CA PHE A 475 -13.40 -16.10 0.93
C PHE A 475 -13.60 -15.84 -0.57
N LEU A 476 -14.79 -15.38 -1.00
CA LEU A 476 -15.07 -15.14 -2.42
C LEU A 476 -14.07 -14.16 -3.04
N PHE A 477 -13.75 -13.06 -2.34
CA PHE A 477 -12.79 -12.07 -2.80
C PHE A 477 -11.36 -12.62 -2.84
N SER A 478 -10.92 -13.36 -1.82
CA SER A 478 -9.59 -13.99 -1.82
C SER A 478 -9.45 -15.10 -2.87
N GLN A 479 -10.55 -15.80 -3.18
CA GLN A 479 -10.59 -16.91 -4.13
C GLN A 479 -10.60 -16.43 -5.58
N LEU A 480 -11.35 -15.36 -5.90
CA LEU A 480 -11.55 -14.88 -7.27
C LEU A 480 -10.73 -13.64 -7.63
N ARG A 481 -10.29 -12.85 -6.64
CA ARG A 481 -9.46 -11.62 -6.80
C ARG A 481 -9.95 -10.68 -7.92
N SER A 482 -11.26 -10.52 -8.01
CA SER A 482 -11.94 -9.68 -9.00
C SER A 482 -13.31 -9.28 -8.46
N THR A 483 -13.62 -7.99 -8.46
CA THR A 483 -14.97 -7.54 -8.10
C THR A 483 -15.97 -7.98 -9.16
N TYR A 484 -15.58 -7.94 -10.44
CA TYR A 484 -16.43 -8.41 -11.54
C TYR A 484 -16.80 -9.88 -11.37
N ALA A 485 -15.82 -10.76 -11.15
CA ALA A 485 -16.07 -12.19 -10.98
C ALA A 485 -16.91 -12.50 -9.72
N VAL A 486 -16.67 -11.79 -8.61
CA VAL A 486 -17.48 -11.96 -7.39
C VAL A 486 -18.92 -11.51 -7.64
N VAL A 487 -19.15 -10.35 -8.26
CA VAL A 487 -20.51 -9.88 -8.56
C VAL A 487 -21.20 -10.83 -9.54
N ASP A 488 -20.50 -11.33 -10.54
CA ASP A 488 -21.01 -12.35 -11.46
C ASP A 488 -21.39 -13.65 -10.74
N TYR A 489 -20.59 -14.10 -9.78
CA TYR A 489 -20.91 -15.23 -8.92
C TYR A 489 -22.21 -14.98 -8.13
N LEU A 490 -22.34 -13.82 -7.50
CA LEU A 490 -23.55 -13.45 -6.73
C LEU A 490 -24.80 -13.44 -7.62
N HIS A 491 -24.70 -12.91 -8.84
CA HIS A 491 -25.78 -12.94 -9.83
C HIS A 491 -26.08 -14.34 -10.37
N ARG A 492 -25.07 -15.20 -10.48
CA ARG A 492 -25.24 -16.59 -10.92
C ARG A 492 -26.02 -17.40 -9.89
N VAL A 493 -25.70 -17.27 -8.61
CA VAL A 493 -26.36 -18.05 -7.56
C VAL A 493 -27.68 -17.42 -7.12
N ALA A 494 -27.77 -16.08 -7.06
CA ALA A 494 -28.99 -15.28 -6.91
C ALA A 494 -29.92 -15.62 -5.72
N MET A 495 -29.51 -16.51 -4.81
CA MET A 495 -30.31 -16.98 -3.68
C MET A 495 -29.39 -17.36 -2.50
N PRO A 496 -29.87 -17.35 -1.25
CA PRO A 496 -29.08 -17.82 -0.12
C PRO A 496 -28.84 -19.34 -0.19
N THR A 497 -27.78 -19.80 0.48
CA THR A 497 -27.61 -21.22 0.79
C THR A 497 -28.68 -21.69 1.78
N GLU A 498 -28.95 -23.00 1.80
CA GLU A 498 -29.88 -23.59 2.78
C GLU A 498 -29.37 -23.36 4.21
N ILE A 499 -28.08 -23.57 4.45
CA ILE A 499 -27.43 -23.35 5.74
C ILE A 499 -26.52 -22.11 5.69
N LEU A 500 -26.60 -21.25 6.71
CA LEU A 500 -25.70 -20.09 6.84
C LEU A 500 -24.25 -20.53 7.03
N GLY A 501 -23.32 -19.94 6.26
CA GLY A 501 -21.89 -20.23 6.35
C GLY A 501 -21.39 -21.30 5.38
N GLU A 502 -22.27 -21.87 4.55
CA GLU A 502 -21.92 -22.92 3.58
C GLU A 502 -21.64 -22.38 2.16
N GLU A 503 -21.51 -21.05 1.99
CA GLU A 503 -21.19 -20.48 0.69
C GLU A 503 -19.90 -21.06 0.07
N PRO A 504 -18.81 -21.30 0.82
CA PRO A 504 -17.63 -21.97 0.26
C PRO A 504 -17.92 -23.38 -0.27
N HIS A 505 -18.83 -24.13 0.37
CA HIS A 505 -19.23 -25.45 -0.11
C HIS A 505 -19.96 -25.34 -1.45
N ARG A 506 -20.97 -24.46 -1.53
CA ARG A 506 -21.69 -24.18 -2.78
C ARG A 506 -20.76 -23.71 -3.89
N TYR A 507 -19.78 -22.86 -3.56
CA TYR A 507 -18.77 -22.41 -4.50
C TYR A 507 -18.02 -23.60 -5.11
N PHE A 508 -17.54 -24.54 -4.29
CA PHE A 508 -16.77 -25.68 -4.80
C PHE A 508 -17.61 -26.69 -5.57
N GLU A 509 -18.89 -26.87 -5.22
CA GLU A 509 -19.82 -27.65 -6.05
C GLU A 509 -19.98 -27.04 -7.45
N LEU A 510 -20.13 -25.71 -7.53
CA LEU A 510 -20.23 -25.01 -8.80
C LEU A 510 -18.91 -25.00 -9.58
N ALA A 511 -17.77 -24.83 -8.91
CA ALA A 511 -16.45 -24.91 -9.53
C ALA A 511 -16.18 -26.29 -10.13
N LYS A 512 -16.60 -27.35 -9.42
CA LYS A 512 -16.56 -28.71 -9.96
C LYS A 512 -17.46 -28.86 -11.19
N ALA A 513 -18.71 -28.44 -11.09
CA ALA A 513 -19.64 -28.49 -12.21
C ALA A 513 -19.11 -27.73 -13.44
N ASP A 514 -18.45 -26.58 -13.25
CA ASP A 514 -17.81 -25.82 -14.31
C ASP A 514 -16.62 -26.56 -14.94
N SER A 515 -15.84 -27.27 -14.13
CA SER A 515 -14.71 -28.08 -14.62
C SER A 515 -15.14 -29.31 -15.42
N GLU A 516 -16.33 -29.85 -15.12
CA GLU A 516 -16.93 -31.00 -15.80
C GLU A 516 -17.79 -30.61 -17.01
N ALA A 517 -18.13 -29.32 -17.14
CA ALA A 517 -18.95 -28.82 -18.23
C ALA A 517 -18.21 -28.90 -19.57
N GLU A 518 -18.91 -29.34 -20.61
CA GLU A 518 -18.37 -29.30 -21.96
C GLU A 518 -18.21 -27.83 -22.41
N PRO A 519 -17.05 -27.46 -23.01
CA PRO A 519 -16.89 -26.15 -23.62
C PRO A 519 -18.00 -25.89 -24.64
N ARG A 520 -18.53 -24.66 -24.65
CA ARG A 520 -19.50 -24.25 -25.66
C ARG A 520 -18.91 -24.37 -27.06
N SER A 521 -19.78 -24.59 -28.04
CA SER A 521 -19.38 -24.61 -29.44
C SER A 521 -18.66 -23.33 -29.82
N THR A 522 -17.58 -23.49 -30.59
CA THR A 522 -16.71 -22.41 -31.01
C THR A 522 -17.49 -21.29 -31.68
N ASP A 523 -17.18 -20.07 -31.26
CA ASP A 523 -17.75 -18.88 -31.85
C ASP A 523 -17.41 -18.81 -33.35
N PRO A 524 -18.40 -18.68 -34.27
CA PRO A 524 -18.14 -18.52 -35.70
C PRO A 524 -17.26 -17.31 -36.03
N ARG A 525 -17.12 -16.37 -35.09
CA ARG A 525 -16.30 -15.15 -35.17
C ARG A 525 -14.80 -15.44 -35.06
N ALA A 526 -14.41 -16.62 -34.59
CA ALA A 526 -13.01 -17.02 -34.50
C ALA A 526 -12.46 -17.37 -35.90
N GLY A 527 -11.62 -16.52 -36.47
CA GLY A 527 -10.90 -16.82 -37.72
C GLY A 527 -9.93 -18.00 -37.58
N GLU A 528 -9.40 -18.50 -38.70
CA GLU A 528 -8.54 -19.71 -38.76
C GLU A 528 -7.28 -19.64 -37.88
N SER A 529 -6.80 -18.44 -37.52
CA SER A 529 -5.62 -18.22 -36.66
C SER A 529 -5.95 -18.01 -35.17
N THR A 530 -7.22 -18.10 -34.77
CA THR A 530 -7.64 -17.86 -33.38
C THR A 530 -7.50 -19.14 -32.56
N VAL A 531 -6.71 -19.07 -31.47
CA VAL A 531 -6.65 -20.17 -30.51
C VAL A 531 -7.86 -20.06 -29.58
N LEU A 532 -8.70 -21.08 -29.62
CA LEU A 532 -9.83 -21.21 -28.71
C LEU A 532 -9.32 -21.70 -27.38
N HIS A 533 -9.66 -20.96 -26.34
CA HIS A 533 -9.41 -21.36 -24.99
C HIS A 533 -10.75 -21.44 -24.26
N SER A 534 -10.93 -22.49 -23.46
CA SER A 534 -12.04 -22.61 -22.51
C SER A 534 -11.48 -22.86 -21.12
N VAL A 535 -11.99 -22.15 -20.11
CA VAL A 535 -11.65 -22.33 -18.69
C VAL A 535 -12.93 -22.39 -17.87
N PRO A 536 -12.94 -23.08 -16.72
CA PRO A 536 -14.04 -23.02 -15.78
C PRO A 536 -14.33 -21.57 -15.38
N LEU A 537 -15.62 -21.22 -15.21
CA LEU A 537 -15.99 -19.88 -14.74
C LEU A 537 -15.52 -19.66 -13.29
N LEU A 538 -15.68 -20.69 -12.45
CA LEU A 538 -15.16 -20.72 -11.09
C LEU A 538 -13.99 -21.70 -10.97
N PRO A 539 -12.78 -21.24 -10.65
CA PRO A 539 -11.64 -22.11 -10.44
C PRO A 539 -11.67 -22.76 -9.06
N THR A 540 -11.25 -24.03 -8.99
CA THR A 540 -11.10 -24.75 -7.71
C THR A 540 -9.90 -24.24 -6.92
N ALA A 541 -8.74 -24.07 -7.56
CA ALA A 541 -7.59 -23.44 -6.93
C ALA A 541 -7.84 -21.93 -6.76
N PRO A 542 -7.35 -21.29 -5.68
CA PRO A 542 -7.33 -19.84 -5.59
C PRO A 542 -6.64 -19.22 -6.81
N VAL A 543 -7.17 -18.14 -7.35
CA VAL A 543 -6.56 -17.55 -8.54
C VAL A 543 -5.17 -16.98 -8.22
N GLY A 544 -4.21 -17.24 -9.12
CA GLY A 544 -2.81 -16.88 -8.92
C GLY A 544 -2.03 -17.80 -7.99
N ASP A 545 -2.56 -18.98 -7.64
CA ASP A 545 -1.84 -19.98 -6.84
C ASP A 545 -0.60 -20.55 -7.58
N GLU A 546 -0.73 -20.84 -8.89
CA GLU A 546 0.35 -21.41 -9.69
C GLU A 546 1.49 -20.42 -9.95
N ASP A 547 1.14 -19.18 -10.31
CA ASP A 547 2.07 -18.07 -10.51
C ASP A 547 1.40 -16.76 -10.09
N LEU A 548 1.72 -16.35 -8.85
CA LEU A 548 1.20 -15.13 -8.25
C LEU A 548 1.69 -13.88 -9.00
N GLU A 549 2.94 -13.88 -9.45
CA GLU A 549 3.53 -12.72 -10.12
C GLU A 549 2.85 -12.45 -11.46
N ALA A 550 2.67 -13.50 -12.26
CA ALA A 550 1.95 -13.42 -13.53
C ALA A 550 0.50 -12.93 -13.31
N HIS A 551 -0.21 -13.55 -12.37
CA HIS A 551 -1.59 -13.17 -12.07
C HIS A 551 -1.74 -11.70 -11.64
N GLU A 552 -0.80 -11.18 -10.84
CA GLU A 552 -0.83 -9.81 -10.32
C GLU A 552 -0.59 -8.73 -11.38
N ILE A 553 -0.13 -9.07 -12.59
CA ILE A 553 0.06 -8.05 -13.64
C ILE A 553 -1.25 -7.37 -14.00
N LEU A 554 -2.33 -8.12 -14.19
CA LEU A 554 -3.60 -7.50 -14.55
C LEU A 554 -4.05 -6.52 -13.46
N ARG A 555 -3.84 -6.89 -12.20
CA ARG A 555 -4.08 -6.01 -11.05
C ARG A 555 -3.26 -4.73 -11.15
N ARG A 556 -1.96 -4.81 -11.45
CA ARG A 556 -1.08 -3.64 -11.65
C ARG A 556 -1.60 -2.74 -12.77
N LEU A 557 -1.96 -3.32 -13.92
CA LEU A 557 -2.46 -2.56 -15.06
C LEU A 557 -3.75 -1.81 -14.72
N LEU A 558 -4.69 -2.49 -14.05
CA LEU A 558 -5.93 -1.88 -13.57
C LEU A 558 -5.66 -0.72 -12.61
N GLU A 559 -4.74 -0.87 -11.67
CA GLU A 559 -4.35 0.19 -10.75
C GLU A 559 -3.66 1.37 -11.45
N GLU A 560 -2.78 1.11 -12.42
CA GLU A 560 -2.13 2.19 -13.18
C GLU A 560 -3.14 2.96 -14.03
N ILE A 561 -4.11 2.27 -14.65
CA ILE A 561 -5.22 2.91 -15.37
C ILE A 561 -6.09 3.69 -14.39
N ALA A 562 -6.41 3.11 -13.22
CA ALA A 562 -7.20 3.77 -12.20
C ALA A 562 -6.55 5.07 -11.69
N ASN A 563 -5.21 5.11 -11.62
CA ASN A 563 -4.46 6.29 -11.15
C ASN A 563 -3.98 7.21 -12.29
N SER A 564 -4.34 6.93 -13.54
CA SER A 564 -3.98 7.77 -14.69
C SER A 564 -4.78 9.08 -14.74
N GLU A 565 -4.18 10.15 -15.24
CA GLU A 565 -4.90 11.40 -15.52
C GLU A 565 -5.84 11.22 -16.72
N ILE A 566 -7.12 11.58 -16.57
CA ILE A 566 -8.11 11.50 -17.67
C ILE A 566 -8.43 12.86 -18.29
N GLY A 567 -7.74 13.92 -17.87
CA GLY A 567 -8.02 15.30 -18.28
C GLY A 567 -9.44 15.73 -17.90
N ASP A 568 -10.13 16.44 -18.80
CA ASP A 568 -11.54 16.85 -18.66
C ASP A 568 -12.54 15.70 -18.93
N GLY A 569 -12.07 14.45 -18.95
CA GLY A 569 -12.89 13.26 -19.21
C GLY A 569 -13.85 12.92 -18.08
N ASP A 570 -14.94 12.22 -18.42
CA ASP A 570 -15.90 11.71 -17.45
C ASP A 570 -15.35 10.47 -16.72
N GLU A 571 -15.37 10.49 -15.39
CA GLU A 571 -14.97 9.38 -14.53
C GLU A 571 -15.75 8.08 -14.82
N THR A 572 -16.98 8.18 -15.33
CA THR A 572 -17.76 6.99 -15.75
C THR A 572 -17.08 6.21 -16.86
N ILE A 573 -16.29 6.86 -17.72
CA ILE A 573 -15.52 6.22 -18.79
C ILE A 573 -14.41 5.36 -18.19
N ARG A 574 -13.67 5.90 -17.21
CA ARG A 574 -12.62 5.14 -16.50
C ARG A 574 -13.22 3.93 -15.81
N GLN A 575 -14.34 4.11 -15.10
CA GLN A 575 -15.03 3.01 -14.42
C GLN A 575 -15.44 1.90 -15.41
N ARG A 576 -15.99 2.28 -16.58
CA ARG A 576 -16.37 1.31 -17.62
C ARG A 576 -15.15 0.54 -18.14
N VAL A 577 -14.07 1.24 -18.47
CA VAL A 577 -12.84 0.59 -18.94
C VAL A 577 -12.27 -0.38 -17.91
N LEU A 578 -12.20 0.04 -16.64
CA LEU A 578 -11.77 -0.83 -15.56
C LEU A 578 -12.67 -2.07 -15.44
N ALA A 579 -13.98 -1.90 -15.52
CA ALA A 579 -14.93 -3.01 -15.44
C ALA A 579 -14.75 -3.99 -16.61
N SER A 580 -14.53 -3.49 -17.82
CA SER A 580 -14.29 -4.33 -19.00
C SER A 580 -12.98 -5.12 -18.87
N ILE A 581 -11.90 -4.51 -18.38
CA ILE A 581 -10.64 -5.22 -18.14
C ILE A 581 -10.79 -6.23 -17.01
N ASP A 582 -11.46 -5.88 -15.90
CA ASP A 582 -11.73 -6.80 -14.79
C ASP A 582 -12.73 -7.92 -15.18
N SER A 583 -13.48 -7.77 -16.28
CA SER A 583 -14.33 -8.85 -16.81
C SER A 583 -13.55 -9.99 -17.46
N LEU A 584 -12.22 -9.85 -17.65
CA LEU A 584 -11.39 -10.94 -18.15
C LEU A 584 -11.51 -12.16 -17.21
N PRO A 585 -11.90 -13.35 -17.73
CA PRO A 585 -12.11 -14.53 -16.90
C PRO A 585 -10.88 -14.84 -16.05
N VAL A 586 -11.10 -15.10 -14.76
CA VAL A 586 -10.03 -15.18 -13.77
C VAL A 586 -9.03 -16.31 -14.08
N GLY A 587 -9.48 -17.39 -14.72
CA GLY A 587 -8.63 -18.48 -15.18
C GLY A 587 -7.63 -18.12 -16.29
N TYR A 588 -7.82 -17.01 -17.01
CA TYR A 588 -6.87 -16.55 -18.05
C TYR A 588 -5.85 -15.53 -17.58
N ARG A 589 -6.02 -15.00 -16.37
CA ARG A 589 -5.22 -13.85 -15.91
C ARG A 589 -3.75 -14.23 -15.75
N THR A 590 -3.46 -15.45 -15.31
CA THR A 590 -2.10 -15.99 -15.21
C THR A 590 -1.45 -16.13 -16.58
N ASP A 591 -2.11 -16.79 -17.55
CA ASP A 591 -1.61 -16.93 -18.93
C ASP A 591 -1.34 -15.58 -19.61
N LEU A 592 -2.21 -14.59 -19.38
CA LEU A 592 -1.99 -13.22 -19.86
C LEU A 592 -0.77 -12.60 -19.18
N GLY A 593 -0.66 -12.75 -17.86
CA GLY A 593 0.47 -12.28 -17.09
C GLY A 593 1.81 -12.83 -17.60
N GLU A 594 1.90 -14.15 -17.74
CA GLU A 594 3.07 -14.83 -18.29
C GLU A 594 3.41 -14.33 -19.70
N TYR A 595 2.40 -14.17 -20.55
CA TYR A 595 2.60 -13.61 -21.89
C TYR A 595 3.25 -12.22 -21.84
N LEU A 596 2.78 -11.34 -20.95
CA LEU A 596 3.30 -9.98 -20.81
C LEU A 596 4.71 -9.96 -20.19
N LEU A 597 4.98 -10.78 -19.17
CA LEU A 597 6.32 -10.90 -18.57
C LEU A 597 7.32 -11.44 -19.58
N ASN A 598 6.96 -12.49 -20.31
CA ASN A 598 7.82 -13.07 -21.33
C ASN A 598 8.12 -12.06 -22.44
N ALA A 599 7.12 -11.29 -22.87
CA ALA A 599 7.34 -10.21 -23.85
C ALA A 599 8.25 -9.10 -23.31
N LEU A 600 8.12 -8.72 -22.03
CA LEU A 600 9.01 -7.74 -21.38
C LEU A 600 10.44 -8.28 -21.22
N ALA A 601 10.60 -9.54 -20.82
CA ALA A 601 11.89 -10.22 -20.71
C ALA A 601 12.57 -10.34 -22.08
N GLU A 602 11.82 -10.71 -23.12
CA GLU A 602 12.32 -10.75 -24.48
C GLU A 602 12.78 -9.35 -24.93
N LEU A 603 11.99 -8.31 -24.68
CA LEU A 603 12.36 -6.93 -24.98
C LEU A 603 13.68 -6.53 -24.28
N ARG A 604 13.83 -6.84 -22.99
CA ARG A 604 15.07 -6.58 -22.21
C ARG A 604 16.29 -7.28 -22.80
N SER A 605 16.12 -8.40 -23.49
CA SER A 605 17.20 -9.12 -24.16
C SER A 605 17.64 -8.51 -25.50
N LYS A 606 16.85 -7.59 -26.09
CA LYS A 606 17.18 -6.95 -27.38
C LYS A 606 18.19 -5.81 -27.18
N ALA A 607 18.97 -5.54 -28.24
CA ALA A 607 19.89 -4.41 -28.24
C ALA A 607 19.13 -3.06 -28.10
N PRO A 608 19.67 -2.08 -27.34
CA PRO A 608 19.07 -0.76 -27.22
C PRO A 608 18.74 -0.14 -28.58
N GLY A 609 17.55 0.45 -28.72
CA GLY A 609 17.06 1.04 -29.97
C GLY A 609 16.40 0.06 -30.95
N THR A 610 16.35 -1.23 -30.64
CA THR A 610 15.61 -2.22 -31.45
C THR A 610 14.10 -2.02 -31.26
N ALA A 611 13.37 -1.85 -32.36
CA ALA A 611 11.90 -1.80 -32.32
C ALA A 611 11.34 -3.18 -31.95
N PHE A 612 10.45 -3.23 -30.96
CA PHE A 612 9.80 -4.44 -30.50
C PHE A 612 8.30 -4.21 -30.39
N TRP A 613 7.53 -5.24 -30.73
CA TRP A 613 6.08 -5.26 -30.61
C TRP A 613 5.63 -6.68 -30.29
N ALA A 614 4.83 -6.85 -29.25
CA ALA A 614 4.10 -8.08 -28.98
C ALA A 614 2.69 -7.68 -28.59
N ALA A 615 1.66 -8.28 -29.21
CA ALA A 615 0.29 -7.97 -28.85
C ALA A 615 -0.62 -9.21 -28.92
N ARG A 616 -1.63 -9.22 -28.05
CA ARG A 616 -2.67 -10.25 -27.98
C ARG A 616 -4.02 -9.58 -27.83
N THR A 617 -5.04 -10.12 -28.50
CA THR A 617 -6.43 -9.70 -28.37
C THR A 617 -7.29 -10.82 -27.83
N PHE A 618 -8.25 -10.46 -26.98
CA PHE A 618 -9.25 -11.32 -26.40
C PHE A 618 -10.61 -10.86 -26.88
N LEU A 619 -11.38 -11.80 -27.40
CA LEU A 619 -12.76 -11.61 -27.80
C LEU A 619 -13.60 -12.55 -26.95
N SER A 620 -14.58 -12.00 -26.23
CA SER A 620 -15.56 -12.78 -25.47
C SER A 620 -16.86 -12.92 -26.29
N GLU A 621 -17.87 -13.58 -25.72
CA GLU A 621 -19.20 -13.77 -26.32
C GLU A 621 -19.87 -12.44 -26.73
N GLU A 622 -20.91 -12.51 -27.55
CA GLU A 622 -21.63 -11.33 -28.05
C GLU A 622 -22.07 -10.41 -26.90
N GLY A 623 -21.81 -9.10 -27.03
CA GLY A 623 -22.15 -8.11 -26.01
C GLY A 623 -21.06 -7.83 -24.98
N HIS A 624 -19.92 -8.52 -25.05
CA HIS A 624 -18.73 -8.17 -24.27
C HIS A 624 -17.74 -7.30 -25.04
N ASP A 625 -16.94 -6.55 -24.28
CA ASP A 625 -15.88 -5.73 -24.84
C ASP A 625 -14.69 -6.59 -25.30
N GLN A 626 -14.04 -6.19 -26.38
CA GLN A 626 -12.80 -6.80 -26.82
C GLN A 626 -11.65 -6.18 -26.03
N LEU A 627 -10.76 -7.01 -25.50
CA LEU A 627 -9.58 -6.55 -24.77
C LEU A 627 -8.32 -6.80 -25.60
N GLY A 628 -7.41 -5.84 -25.63
CA GLY A 628 -6.13 -5.94 -26.31
C GLY A 628 -5.01 -5.59 -25.35
N PHE A 629 -3.93 -6.36 -25.36
CA PHE A 629 -2.75 -6.09 -24.55
C PHE A 629 -1.51 -6.11 -25.43
N ALA A 630 -0.66 -5.10 -25.33
CA ALA A 630 0.53 -4.94 -26.13
C ALA A 630 1.75 -4.55 -25.28
N VAL A 631 2.93 -5.00 -25.71
CA VAL A 631 4.24 -4.60 -25.18
C VAL A 631 5.04 -3.99 -26.32
N ALA A 632 5.63 -2.81 -26.09
CA ALA A 632 6.47 -2.13 -27.07
C ALA A 632 7.78 -1.61 -26.48
N SER A 633 8.78 -1.36 -27.34
CA SER A 633 10.13 -0.95 -26.93
C SER A 633 10.23 0.42 -26.24
N GLY A 634 9.18 1.26 -26.31
CA GLY A 634 9.14 2.56 -25.66
C GLY A 634 7.91 3.36 -26.08
N PHE A 635 7.51 4.34 -25.27
CA PHE A 635 6.37 5.21 -25.58
C PHE A 635 6.82 6.51 -26.25
N ASN A 636 6.45 6.69 -27.51
CA ASN A 636 6.65 7.92 -28.28
C ASN A 636 5.48 8.09 -29.26
N GLU A 637 5.46 9.19 -30.01
CA GLU A 637 4.36 9.46 -30.95
C GLU A 637 4.17 8.37 -32.01
N SER A 638 5.26 7.74 -32.47
CA SER A 638 5.19 6.65 -33.43
C SER A 638 4.58 5.39 -32.81
N THR A 639 5.03 4.98 -31.61
CA THR A 639 4.44 3.85 -30.89
C THR A 639 2.96 4.08 -30.59
N ARG A 640 2.59 5.31 -30.19
CA ARG A 640 1.20 5.69 -29.94
C ARG A 640 0.34 5.58 -31.20
N ALA A 641 0.83 6.07 -32.34
CA ALA A 641 0.12 5.98 -33.61
C ALA A 641 -0.07 4.52 -34.04
N VAL A 642 0.99 3.70 -33.96
CA VAL A 642 0.96 2.27 -34.27
C VAL A 642 -0.01 1.51 -33.37
N PHE A 643 -0.02 1.81 -32.07
CA PHE A 643 -0.94 1.21 -31.11
C PHE A 643 -2.40 1.53 -31.41
N ASN A 644 -2.72 2.80 -31.66
CA ASN A 644 -4.08 3.22 -32.00
C ASN A 644 -4.54 2.57 -33.31
N GLN A 645 -3.66 2.51 -34.32
CA GLN A 645 -3.95 1.87 -35.60
C GLN A 645 -4.21 0.37 -35.45
N TRP A 646 -3.42 -0.32 -34.63
CA TRP A 646 -3.64 -1.73 -34.29
C TRP A 646 -4.99 -1.94 -33.62
N LEU A 647 -5.34 -1.13 -32.61
CA LEU A 647 -6.61 -1.26 -31.90
C LEU A 647 -7.81 -1.00 -32.81
N VAL A 648 -7.73 0.03 -33.65
CA VAL A 648 -8.77 0.37 -34.64
C VAL A 648 -8.95 -0.75 -35.68
N GLU A 649 -7.87 -1.34 -36.19
CA GLU A 649 -7.97 -2.48 -37.11
C GLU A 649 -8.66 -3.68 -36.46
N LYS A 650 -8.31 -4.00 -35.21
CA LYS A 650 -8.91 -5.12 -34.49
C LYS A 650 -10.39 -4.86 -34.18
N HIS A 651 -10.74 -3.62 -33.86
CA HIS A 651 -12.11 -3.21 -33.63
C HIS A 651 -12.95 -3.33 -34.92
N ASP A 652 -12.50 -2.76 -36.04
CA ASP A 652 -13.27 -2.79 -37.30
C ASP A 652 -13.46 -4.21 -37.84
N LYS A 653 -12.52 -5.14 -37.59
CA LYS A 653 -12.71 -6.57 -37.91
C LYS A 653 -13.93 -7.20 -37.23
N ARG A 654 -14.39 -6.67 -36.10
CA ARG A 654 -15.61 -7.15 -35.43
C ARG A 654 -16.88 -6.83 -36.23
N ARG A 655 -16.84 -5.86 -37.15
CA ARG A 655 -17.99 -5.47 -38.00
C ARG A 655 -18.51 -6.65 -38.85
N GLU A 656 -17.66 -7.62 -39.14
CA GLU A 656 -18.04 -8.84 -39.88
C GLU A 656 -18.97 -9.76 -39.08
N SER A 657 -19.05 -9.57 -37.77
CA SER A 657 -19.63 -10.56 -36.87
C SER A 657 -20.58 -10.03 -35.80
N GLU A 658 -20.63 -8.72 -35.57
CA GLU A 658 -21.49 -8.12 -34.56
C GLU A 658 -21.82 -6.66 -34.90
N ASN A 659 -22.79 -6.10 -34.18
CA ASN A 659 -23.18 -4.71 -34.33
C ASN A 659 -22.13 -3.78 -33.71
N ILE A 660 -21.23 -3.29 -34.56
CA ILE A 660 -20.11 -2.43 -34.16
C ILE A 660 -20.54 -1.12 -33.48
N ASP A 661 -21.75 -0.62 -33.76
CA ASP A 661 -22.23 0.67 -33.22
C ASP A 661 -22.37 0.66 -31.69
N ASN A 662 -22.50 -0.53 -31.08
CA ASN A 662 -22.55 -0.70 -29.64
C ASN A 662 -21.31 -1.38 -29.06
N ALA A 663 -20.35 -1.77 -29.90
CA ALA A 663 -19.17 -2.50 -29.48
C ALA A 663 -18.12 -1.56 -28.90
N THR A 664 -17.36 -2.05 -27.93
CA THR A 664 -16.18 -1.35 -27.40
C THR A 664 -14.96 -2.26 -27.46
N SER A 665 -13.83 -1.74 -27.92
CA SER A 665 -12.52 -2.40 -27.86
C SER A 665 -11.56 -1.56 -27.03
N ILE A 666 -10.92 -2.18 -26.04
CA ILE A 666 -9.98 -1.53 -25.12
C ILE A 666 -8.61 -2.12 -25.35
N GLY A 667 -7.63 -1.27 -25.63
CA GLY A 667 -6.23 -1.65 -25.71
C GLY A 667 -5.47 -1.14 -24.49
N VAL A 668 -4.59 -1.98 -23.94
CA VAL A 668 -3.59 -1.63 -22.94
C VAL A 668 -2.20 -1.83 -23.53
N LEU A 669 -1.35 -0.82 -23.45
CA LEU A 669 0.02 -0.82 -23.93
C LEU A 669 0.98 -0.69 -22.75
N ILE A 670 1.96 -1.58 -22.69
CA ILE A 670 3.04 -1.60 -21.71
C ILE A 670 4.34 -1.20 -22.41
N THR A 671 5.08 -0.26 -21.83
CA THR A 671 6.40 0.15 -22.33
C THR A 671 7.40 0.27 -21.18
N PRO A 672 8.66 -0.19 -21.33
CA PRO A 672 9.62 -0.16 -20.24
C PRO A 672 9.97 1.28 -19.84
N ARG A 673 10.27 1.49 -18.55
CA ARG A 673 10.90 2.74 -18.07
C ARG A 673 12.39 2.57 -17.87
N SER A 674 13.10 3.69 -17.98
CA SER A 674 14.55 3.77 -17.77
C SER A 674 14.96 4.48 -16.49
N ASP A 675 14.02 5.00 -15.69
CA ASP A 675 14.30 5.83 -14.51
C ASP A 675 14.36 5.07 -13.18
N GLY A 676 14.08 3.76 -13.19
CA GLY A 676 14.19 2.89 -12.02
C GLY A 676 13.05 3.02 -11.00
N PHE A 677 12.05 3.88 -11.23
CA PHE A 677 10.90 4.03 -10.32
C PHE A 677 9.83 2.94 -10.50
N ARG A 678 9.75 2.33 -11.68
CA ARG A 678 8.88 1.19 -12.00
C ARG A 678 9.41 0.43 -13.22
N ASP A 679 8.98 -0.82 -13.38
CA ASP A 679 9.41 -1.66 -14.49
C ASP A 679 8.88 -1.20 -15.86
N TRP A 680 7.69 -0.59 -15.89
CA TRP A 680 7.03 -0.13 -17.11
C TRP A 680 6.02 1.00 -16.87
N ASP A 681 5.61 1.64 -17.96
CA ASP A 681 4.47 2.54 -18.05
C ASP A 681 3.31 1.84 -18.74
N THR A 682 2.11 2.00 -18.19
CA THR A 682 0.86 1.61 -18.82
C THR A 682 0.22 2.79 -19.55
N SER A 683 -0.14 2.59 -20.81
CA SER A 683 -0.98 3.46 -21.61
C SER A 683 -2.23 2.70 -22.03
N MET A 684 -3.34 3.42 -22.25
CA MET A 684 -4.60 2.80 -22.63
C MET A 684 -5.29 3.61 -23.74
N ALA A 685 -6.00 2.91 -24.61
CA ALA A 685 -6.88 3.49 -25.61
C ALA A 685 -8.18 2.68 -25.66
N ALA A 686 -9.30 3.34 -25.93
CA ALA A 686 -10.58 2.70 -26.13
C ALA A 686 -11.22 3.21 -27.42
N VAL A 687 -11.84 2.30 -28.16
CA VAL A 687 -12.60 2.57 -29.38
C VAL A 687 -14.03 2.09 -29.14
N HIS A 688 -15.01 2.96 -29.36
CA HIS A 688 -16.42 2.67 -29.20
C HIS A 688 -17.19 3.08 -30.46
N GLY A 689 -18.10 2.21 -30.91
CA GLY A 689 -18.90 2.46 -32.10
C GLY A 689 -18.13 2.30 -33.42
N GLY A 690 -18.83 2.48 -34.55
CA GLY A 690 -18.23 2.31 -35.86
C GLY A 690 -17.06 3.27 -36.14
N VAL A 691 -15.96 2.72 -36.67
CA VAL A 691 -14.84 3.50 -37.21
C VAL A 691 -14.92 3.53 -38.74
N GLU A 692 -14.72 4.71 -39.34
CA GLU A 692 -14.65 4.88 -40.79
C GLU A 692 -13.24 4.51 -41.28
N LEU A 693 -13.04 3.25 -41.65
CA LEU A 693 -11.87 2.82 -42.42
C LEU A 693 -12.29 2.60 -43.88
N SER A 694 -11.54 3.20 -44.81
CA SER A 694 -11.66 2.87 -46.22
C SER A 694 -11.14 1.45 -46.50
N ASP A 695 -11.60 0.84 -47.60
CA ASP A 695 -11.13 -0.50 -48.00
C ASP A 695 -9.61 -0.53 -48.28
N GLU A 696 -9.04 0.61 -48.70
CA GLU A 696 -7.59 0.77 -48.88
C GLU A 696 -6.85 0.75 -47.53
N GLU A 697 -7.36 1.46 -46.52
CA GLU A 697 -6.79 1.45 -45.16
C GLU A 697 -6.91 0.08 -44.51
N ARG A 698 -8.06 -0.60 -44.64
CA ARG A 698 -8.23 -1.98 -44.18
C ARG A 698 -7.19 -2.90 -44.80
N GLY A 699 -7.05 -2.86 -46.13
CA GLY A 699 -6.09 -3.68 -46.85
C GLY A 699 -4.63 -3.38 -46.49
N LEU A 700 -4.31 -2.14 -46.13
CA LEU A 700 -2.98 -1.74 -45.65
C LEU A 700 -2.72 -2.27 -44.23
N PHE A 701 -3.68 -2.10 -43.33
CA PHE A 701 -3.54 -2.52 -41.93
C PHE A 701 -3.47 -4.04 -41.83
N GLU A 702 -4.30 -4.75 -42.59
CA GLU A 702 -4.26 -6.21 -42.62
C GLU A 702 -2.88 -6.71 -43.03
N LYS A 703 -2.29 -6.20 -44.12
CA LYS A 703 -0.94 -6.58 -44.58
C LYS A 703 0.16 -6.24 -43.57
N MET A 704 0.00 -5.15 -42.83
CA MET A 704 0.95 -4.72 -41.80
C MET A 704 0.95 -5.68 -40.61
N TRP A 705 -0.23 -6.18 -40.22
CA TRP A 705 -0.41 -6.99 -39.01
C TRP A 705 -0.47 -8.51 -39.23
N THR A 706 -0.71 -8.99 -40.46
CA THR A 706 -0.65 -10.44 -40.81
C THR A 706 0.73 -10.94 -41.21
N ARG A 707 1.69 -10.06 -41.52
CA ARG A 707 3.09 -10.45 -41.74
C ARG A 707 3.80 -10.67 -40.40
N ARG A 708 3.70 -11.88 -39.85
CA ARG A 708 4.64 -12.41 -38.85
C ARG A 708 5.11 -13.80 -39.23
#